data_AF-A0AAD8H8P7-F1
#
_entry.id   AF-A0AAD8H8P7-F1
#
_cell.length_a   1.000
_cell.length_b   1.000
_cell.length_c   1.000
_cell.angle_alpha   90.00
_cell.angle_beta   90.00
_cell.angle_gamma   90.00
#
_symmetry.space_group_name_H-M   'P 1'
#
loop_
_entity.id
_entity.type
_entity.pdbx_description
1 polymer ?
#
loop_
_entity_poly.entity_id
_entity_poly.type
_entity_poly.pdbx_seq_one_letter_code
_entity_poly.pdbx_strand_id
1 'polypeptide(L)'
;MQQMRIAVIGAGISGLVSAYVLAKAGVDVVLYEKEASLGGHAKTVTVDDGVDLDLGFMVFNRVTYPNMMEFFESLGVDMEVSDMSLSVSLDNGRGCEWGSRGGLSSLFSQKWNALNPYFWQMIREIFKFKNDVIRYVEDLENNPDIDRNETLGHFISSHGYSDLFQKAYLIPMCSSIWSSPSGVMNLSAYAILSFCRNHHLLQLFGRPQWLTVRCRSHSYVNKVKEELISRGCQIFSGCPVQSVTVVDGGCDVICEDGSQTRYDGCIMAVHAPDALKILGQATHDETRILGAFQYEYSDIYLHRDTNLMPKNPAAWSSWNFLGDVNAKVCLTYWLNVLQNISQKGLPYLVTLNPSVVPNHTLLKWTTGHPVPNVAATKASLELDCIQGKRGIWYCGAYQGYGFHEDGLKAGMVAANGVLRKNSALLRNPKHMVLSTLESGARLFVTRFLKTYITTGCLILLEEGGTVFTFEGTAKKSSLKVYLRVHSPQFYWKIVTQADLGLADAYINGDFSFVDKKEGLLNLFMLFITNGDLKTSVSRVKNQRGWWTPMFLTAGIASAKSYFHHVLQKNTLTQARRNISRHYDLSNEHFALFLDETLTYSCAKFKMEGEDLKTAQQRKISILIEKARVKKDHEVLEIGCGWGSLAIEIVKQTGCKYTGITLSEEQLRYAEMKVKEAGLQNNIKFLLRDYRQLQETNKFDRIISCEMIEHLGHQYIEEFFGCCESSLAEDGIFVLQFISIRDELYDEYRLSSGFLREYIFPGGCLPSLSRVTSGMAASSRLCVEHIENMGIHYYQTLRCWGTNFLENQSKIFALGFDQKFIRTWEYYFDYCAAGFKTDILRDYQVVFSRPGNVGILGNPYIAIP
;
A
#
# COMPACT_ATOMS: atom_id res chain seq x y z
N MET A 1 -25.04 7.29 39.09
CA MET A 1 -25.57 6.02 38.54
C MET A 1 -24.65 4.92 39.01
N GLN A 2 -25.20 3.83 39.54
CA GLN A 2 -24.41 2.68 39.97
C GLN A 2 -23.64 2.14 38.75
N GLN A 3 -22.32 1.95 38.89
CA GLN A 3 -21.47 1.50 37.80
C GLN A 3 -21.84 0.06 37.46
N MET A 4 -22.17 -0.21 36.19
CA MET A 4 -22.56 -1.53 35.71
C MET A 4 -21.42 -2.52 35.94
N ARG A 5 -21.73 -3.66 36.58
CA ARG A 5 -20.78 -4.70 36.95
C ARG A 5 -21.06 -5.99 36.19
N ILE A 6 -20.10 -6.44 35.38
CA ILE A 6 -20.26 -7.56 34.44
C ILE A 6 -19.26 -8.68 34.77
N ALA A 7 -19.75 -9.92 34.84
CA ALA A 7 -18.91 -11.09 34.91
C ALA A 7 -18.51 -11.56 33.50
N VAL A 8 -17.25 -11.94 33.32
CA VAL A 8 -16.76 -12.63 32.12
C VAL A 8 -16.22 -13.99 32.56
N ILE A 9 -16.80 -15.07 32.05
CA ILE A 9 -16.48 -16.44 32.47
C ILE A 9 -15.68 -17.11 31.37
N GLY A 10 -14.43 -17.45 31.68
CA GLY A 10 -13.42 -17.95 30.75
C GLY A 10 -12.47 -16.84 30.30
N ALA A 11 -11.17 -17.03 30.49
CA ALA A 11 -10.11 -16.08 30.10
C ALA A 11 -9.29 -16.56 28.89
N GLY A 12 -9.94 -17.29 27.97
CA GLY A 12 -9.42 -17.43 26.60
C GLY A 12 -9.46 -16.11 25.83
N ILE A 13 -9.04 -16.12 24.56
CA ILE A 13 -9.01 -14.91 23.72
C ILE A 13 -10.36 -14.16 23.68
N SER A 14 -11.49 -14.88 23.61
CA SER A 14 -12.83 -14.29 23.61
C SER A 14 -13.11 -13.51 24.90
N GLY A 15 -12.84 -14.10 26.06
CA GLY A 15 -13.09 -13.46 27.35
C GLY A 15 -12.13 -12.32 27.65
N LEU A 16 -10.84 -12.49 27.33
CA LEU A 16 -9.84 -11.43 27.47
C LEU A 16 -10.21 -10.18 26.66
N VAL A 17 -10.64 -10.36 25.40
CA VAL A 17 -11.05 -9.24 24.55
C VAL A 17 -12.39 -8.66 25.00
N SER A 18 -13.36 -9.49 25.40
CA SER A 18 -14.62 -8.99 25.97
C SER A 18 -14.37 -8.10 27.19
N ALA A 19 -13.57 -8.59 28.14
CA ALA A 19 -13.19 -7.83 29.32
C ALA A 19 -12.45 -6.53 28.95
N TYR A 20 -11.53 -6.59 27.99
CA TYR A 20 -10.77 -5.42 27.54
C TYR A 20 -11.67 -4.34 26.94
N VAL A 21 -12.61 -4.72 26.07
CA VAL A 21 -13.55 -3.78 25.45
C VAL A 21 -14.47 -3.14 26.49
N LEU A 22 -14.99 -3.92 27.44
CA LEU A 22 -15.83 -3.43 28.53
C LEU A 22 -15.07 -2.48 29.47
N ALA A 23 -13.87 -2.87 29.90
CA ALA A 23 -13.01 -2.08 30.78
C ALA A 23 -12.62 -0.74 30.12
N LYS A 24 -12.30 -0.77 28.82
CA LYS A 24 -12.00 0.45 28.04
C LYS A 24 -13.21 1.40 27.96
N ALA A 25 -14.43 0.86 28.02
CA ALA A 25 -15.67 1.64 28.09
C ALA A 25 -16.06 2.09 29.51
N GLY A 26 -15.27 1.75 30.54
CA GLY A 26 -15.50 2.15 31.94
C GLY A 26 -16.46 1.26 32.72
N VAL A 27 -16.74 0.04 32.24
CA VAL A 27 -17.56 -0.95 32.95
C VAL A 27 -16.72 -1.62 34.05
N ASP A 28 -17.31 -1.92 35.22
CA ASP A 28 -16.67 -2.74 36.25
C ASP A 28 -16.71 -4.21 35.81
N VAL A 29 -15.55 -4.83 35.61
CA VAL A 29 -15.44 -6.17 35.02
C VAL A 29 -14.76 -7.11 36.00
N VAL A 30 -15.38 -8.27 36.20
CA VAL A 30 -14.77 -9.40 36.90
C VAL A 30 -14.58 -10.57 35.94
N LEU A 31 -13.33 -10.98 35.75
CA LEU A 31 -12.93 -12.06 34.86
C LEU A 31 -12.64 -13.33 35.67
N TYR A 32 -13.31 -14.43 35.34
CA TYR A 32 -13.13 -15.74 35.95
C TYR A 32 -12.41 -16.70 35.00
N GLU A 33 -11.43 -17.44 35.50
CA GLU A 33 -10.71 -18.48 34.77
C GLU A 33 -10.55 -19.72 35.65
N LYS A 34 -10.88 -20.89 35.10
CA LYS A 34 -10.77 -22.17 35.81
C LYS A 34 -9.31 -22.58 36.03
N GLU A 35 -8.44 -22.26 35.08
CA GLU A 35 -7.02 -22.59 35.15
C GLU A 35 -6.23 -21.53 35.94
N ALA A 36 -5.04 -21.88 36.41
CA ALA A 36 -4.16 -20.92 37.09
C ALA A 36 -3.61 -19.83 36.14
N SER A 37 -3.61 -20.09 34.83
CA SER A 37 -3.10 -19.20 33.79
C SER A 37 -4.22 -18.72 32.86
N LEU A 38 -4.16 -17.45 32.44
CA LEU A 38 -5.04 -16.91 31.41
C LEU A 38 -4.58 -17.32 30.00
N GLY A 39 -5.44 -17.15 29.00
CA GLY A 39 -5.13 -17.35 27.58
C GLY A 39 -5.81 -18.55 26.93
N GLY A 40 -6.22 -19.55 27.70
CA GLY A 40 -6.88 -20.76 27.19
C GLY A 40 -5.98 -21.50 26.19
N HIS A 41 -6.37 -21.54 24.91
CA HIS A 41 -5.56 -22.13 23.84
C HIS A 41 -4.29 -21.34 23.49
N ALA A 42 -4.16 -20.08 23.92
CA ALA A 42 -2.90 -19.34 23.87
C ALA A 42 -1.99 -19.80 25.02
N LYS A 43 -1.44 -21.01 24.87
CA LYS A 43 -0.64 -21.71 25.87
C LYS A 43 0.82 -21.77 25.45
N THR A 44 1.67 -21.14 26.26
CA THR A 44 3.12 -21.28 26.18
C THR A 44 3.62 -22.19 27.29
N VAL A 45 4.59 -23.07 27.00
CA VAL A 45 5.30 -23.87 28.00
C VAL A 45 6.79 -23.64 27.90
N THR A 46 7.46 -23.64 29.05
CA THR A 46 8.92 -23.65 29.13
C THR A 46 9.38 -25.09 29.32
N VAL A 47 10.21 -25.61 28.42
CA VAL A 47 10.82 -26.94 28.57
C VAL A 47 12.12 -26.87 29.38
N ASP A 48 12.62 -28.03 29.85
CA ASP A 48 13.75 -28.13 30.79
C ASP A 48 15.04 -27.39 30.37
N ASP A 49 15.27 -27.18 29.08
CA ASP A 49 16.42 -26.43 28.57
C ASP A 49 16.17 -24.91 28.44
N GLY A 50 15.07 -24.41 29.01
CA GLY A 50 14.72 -23.00 29.12
C GLY A 50 14.07 -22.42 27.87
N VAL A 51 13.69 -23.24 26.89
CA VAL A 51 13.03 -22.77 25.66
C VAL A 51 11.52 -22.65 25.85
N ASP A 52 10.97 -21.50 25.49
CA ASP A 52 9.52 -21.28 25.47
C ASP A 52 8.89 -21.70 24.13
N LEU A 53 7.79 -22.47 24.22
CA LEU A 53 7.09 -23.09 23.10
C LEU A 53 5.59 -22.79 23.18
N ASP A 54 5.02 -22.20 22.14
CA ASP A 54 3.56 -22.13 21.98
C ASP A 54 3.01 -23.48 21.51
N LEU A 55 1.94 -23.95 22.16
CA LEU A 55 1.36 -25.27 21.87
C LEU A 55 -0.06 -25.21 21.28
N GLY A 56 -0.70 -24.04 21.27
CA GLY A 56 -2.03 -23.85 20.70
C GLY A 56 -2.07 -22.70 19.71
N PHE A 57 -2.10 -21.44 20.18
CA PHE A 57 -1.98 -20.28 19.30
C PHE A 57 -0.54 -20.05 18.85
N MET A 58 -0.17 -20.65 17.72
CA MET A 58 1.20 -20.57 17.19
C MET A 58 1.38 -19.50 16.11
N VAL A 59 0.35 -19.26 15.29
CA VAL A 59 0.48 -18.49 14.05
C VAL A 59 -0.80 -17.76 13.65
N PHE A 60 -0.64 -16.66 12.91
CA PHE A 60 -1.72 -15.83 12.36
C PHE A 60 -1.21 -15.08 11.12
N ASN A 61 -2.06 -14.33 10.42
CA ASN A 61 -1.63 -13.52 9.28
C ASN A 61 -2.54 -12.29 9.08
N ARG A 62 -2.03 -11.28 8.36
CA ARG A 62 -2.72 -10.00 8.17
C ARG A 62 -4.03 -10.07 7.37
N VAL A 63 -4.27 -11.16 6.64
CA VAL A 63 -5.43 -11.30 5.76
C VAL A 63 -6.62 -11.91 6.49
N THR A 64 -6.37 -12.93 7.29
CA THR A 64 -7.41 -13.72 7.95
C THR A 64 -7.58 -13.35 9.42
N TYR A 65 -6.65 -12.55 9.97
CA TYR A 65 -6.68 -12.06 11.35
C TYR A 65 -6.65 -10.51 11.44
N PRO A 66 -7.43 -9.76 10.64
CA PRO A 66 -7.33 -8.30 10.60
C PRO A 66 -7.66 -7.63 11.96
N ASN A 67 -8.65 -8.14 12.70
CA ASN A 67 -9.03 -7.55 13.98
C ASN A 67 -7.99 -7.87 15.06
N MET A 68 -7.44 -9.09 15.05
CA MET A 68 -6.33 -9.45 15.93
C MET A 68 -5.05 -8.67 15.62
N MET A 69 -4.76 -8.37 14.35
CA MET A 69 -3.64 -7.49 13.99
C MET A 69 -3.81 -6.10 14.60
N GLU A 70 -4.98 -5.48 14.45
CA GLU A 70 -5.27 -4.18 15.06
C GLU A 70 -5.16 -4.23 16.58
N PHE A 71 -5.68 -5.30 17.19
CA PHE A 71 -5.60 -5.53 18.63
C PHE A 71 -4.14 -5.63 19.12
N PHE A 72 -3.31 -6.43 18.45
CA PHE A 72 -1.89 -6.58 18.75
C PHE A 72 -1.11 -5.28 18.55
N GLU A 73 -1.36 -4.56 17.46
CA GLU A 73 -0.75 -3.25 17.20
C GLU A 73 -1.14 -2.24 18.30
N SER A 74 -2.40 -2.24 18.75
CA SER A 74 -2.87 -1.36 19.84
C SER A 74 -2.23 -1.65 21.20
N LEU A 75 -1.83 -2.90 21.45
CA LEU A 75 -1.14 -3.35 22.66
C LEU A 75 0.39 -3.28 22.53
N GLY A 76 0.91 -2.89 21.36
CA GLY A 76 2.34 -2.92 21.07
C GLY A 76 2.94 -4.32 21.15
N VAL A 77 2.21 -5.36 20.71
CA VAL A 77 2.68 -6.75 20.66
C VAL A 77 3.63 -6.92 19.47
N ASP A 78 4.84 -7.41 19.74
CA ASP A 78 5.83 -7.66 18.70
C ASP A 78 5.51 -8.97 17.96
N MET A 79 5.75 -8.95 16.64
CA MET A 79 5.40 -10.06 15.75
C MET A 79 6.56 -10.35 14.81
N GLU A 80 6.71 -11.60 14.40
CA GLU A 80 7.76 -12.02 13.48
C GLU A 80 7.26 -13.01 12.44
N VAL A 81 7.96 -13.09 11.32
CA VAL A 81 7.61 -13.98 10.20
C VAL A 81 7.71 -15.44 10.62
N SER A 82 6.72 -16.24 10.22
CA SER A 82 6.63 -17.68 10.47
C SER A 82 6.44 -18.44 9.15
N ASP A 83 6.94 -19.68 9.10
CA ASP A 83 6.76 -20.60 7.97
C ASP A 83 5.54 -21.51 8.18
N MET A 84 4.66 -21.57 7.18
CA MET A 84 3.45 -22.40 7.17
C MET A 84 3.44 -23.39 6.00
N SER A 85 4.49 -24.19 5.91
CA SER A 85 4.60 -25.27 4.94
C SER A 85 3.85 -26.53 5.36
N LEU A 86 3.35 -27.29 4.38
CA LEU A 86 2.68 -28.57 4.58
C LEU A 86 3.49 -29.68 3.90
N SER A 87 3.48 -30.87 4.49
CA SER A 87 3.94 -32.09 3.85
C SER A 87 2.94 -33.22 4.08
N VAL A 88 2.99 -34.18 3.18
CA VAL A 88 2.18 -35.39 3.21
C VAL A 88 3.12 -36.56 3.01
N SER A 89 3.00 -37.58 3.86
CA SER A 89 3.65 -38.88 3.71
C SER A 89 2.61 -39.97 3.91
N LEU A 90 2.28 -40.68 2.84
CA LEU A 90 1.35 -41.80 2.86
C LEU A 90 2.11 -43.13 2.93
N ASP A 91 1.54 -44.09 3.65
CA ASP A 91 2.00 -45.46 3.76
C ASP A 91 3.48 -45.53 4.19
N ASN A 92 3.81 -44.70 5.19
CA ASN A 92 5.16 -44.60 5.75
C ASN A 92 6.22 -44.27 4.69
N GLY A 93 5.88 -43.40 3.72
CA GLY A 93 6.74 -42.96 2.62
C GLY A 93 6.80 -43.91 1.42
N ARG A 94 6.03 -45.01 1.41
CA ARG A 94 5.93 -45.94 0.26
C ARG A 94 4.86 -45.53 -0.75
N GLY A 95 3.83 -44.82 -0.29
CA GLY A 95 2.81 -44.23 -1.14
C GLY A 95 3.30 -42.91 -1.73
N CYS A 96 2.46 -41.87 -1.64
CA CYS A 96 2.80 -40.52 -2.05
C CYS A 96 3.46 -39.74 -0.90
N GLU A 97 4.64 -39.18 -1.14
CA GLU A 97 5.32 -38.26 -0.23
C GLU A 97 5.79 -36.99 -0.96
N TRP A 98 5.38 -35.83 -0.46
CA TRP A 98 5.71 -34.50 -1.01
C TRP A 98 5.60 -33.41 0.07
N GLY A 99 6.25 -32.27 -0.14
CA GLY A 99 6.16 -31.11 0.75
C GLY A 99 6.28 -29.77 0.03
N SER A 100 5.96 -28.67 0.72
CA SER A 100 5.92 -27.33 0.13
C SER A 100 7.07 -26.40 0.53
N ARG A 101 7.91 -26.75 1.52
CA ARG A 101 8.90 -25.84 2.12
C ARG A 101 10.07 -25.47 1.19
N GLY A 102 10.69 -26.46 0.54
CA GLY A 102 11.86 -26.29 -0.33
C GLY A 102 11.53 -26.00 -1.79
N GLY A 103 10.28 -25.66 -2.12
CA GLY A 103 9.83 -25.50 -3.50
C GLY A 103 9.89 -26.82 -4.26
N LEU A 104 10.55 -26.84 -5.44
CA LEU A 104 10.61 -28.03 -6.30
C LEU A 104 11.30 -29.23 -5.64
N SER A 105 12.30 -29.00 -4.78
CA SER A 105 13.01 -30.10 -4.10
C SER A 105 12.13 -30.83 -3.08
N SER A 106 11.22 -30.11 -2.42
CA SER A 106 10.23 -30.70 -1.52
C SER A 106 9.04 -31.29 -2.26
N LEU A 107 8.58 -30.64 -3.35
CA LEU A 107 7.45 -31.14 -4.16
C LEU A 107 7.79 -32.49 -4.80
N PHE A 108 9.03 -32.64 -5.26
CA PHE A 108 9.58 -33.88 -5.82
C PHE A 108 10.56 -34.56 -4.87
N SER A 109 10.28 -34.51 -3.55
CA SER A 109 11.07 -35.22 -2.54
C SER A 109 11.20 -36.70 -2.91
N GLN A 110 10.09 -37.33 -3.30
CA GLN A 110 10.10 -38.58 -4.06
C GLN A 110 10.34 -38.27 -5.55
N LYS A 111 11.55 -38.56 -6.04
CA LYS A 111 11.96 -38.26 -7.44
C LYS A 111 11.03 -38.88 -8.49
N TRP A 112 10.46 -40.06 -8.21
CA TRP A 112 9.52 -40.73 -9.11
C TRP A 112 8.20 -39.97 -9.32
N ASN A 113 7.81 -39.06 -8.41
CA ASN A 113 6.63 -38.22 -8.60
C ASN A 113 6.75 -37.31 -9.83
N ALA A 114 7.96 -36.97 -10.26
CA ALA A 114 8.19 -36.20 -11.49
C ALA A 114 7.78 -36.98 -12.75
N LEU A 115 7.81 -38.32 -12.70
CA LEU A 115 7.45 -39.22 -13.81
C LEU A 115 6.07 -39.88 -13.63
N ASN A 116 5.43 -39.71 -12.48
CA ASN A 116 4.16 -40.35 -12.15
C ASN A 116 2.98 -39.56 -12.75
N PRO A 117 2.24 -40.10 -13.74
CA PRO A 117 1.11 -39.39 -14.35
C PRO A 117 -0.02 -39.10 -13.35
N TYR A 118 -0.24 -39.95 -12.35
CA TYR A 118 -1.25 -39.74 -11.31
C TYR A 118 -0.90 -38.56 -10.39
N PHE A 119 0.40 -38.36 -10.11
CA PHE A 119 0.85 -37.19 -9.34
C PHE A 119 0.58 -35.90 -10.12
N TRP A 120 0.88 -35.88 -11.42
CA TRP A 120 0.56 -34.73 -12.27
C TRP A 120 -0.96 -34.50 -12.44
N GLN A 121 -1.76 -35.58 -12.47
CA GLN A 121 -3.22 -35.48 -12.41
C GLN A 121 -3.65 -34.78 -11.13
N MET A 122 -3.14 -35.19 -9.96
CA MET A 122 -3.43 -34.53 -8.68
C MET A 122 -3.06 -33.03 -8.73
N ILE A 123 -1.88 -32.67 -9.25
CA ILE A 123 -1.47 -31.26 -9.38
C ILE A 123 -2.45 -30.47 -10.26
N ARG A 124 -2.91 -31.03 -11.38
CA ARG A 124 -3.93 -30.40 -12.23
C ARG A 124 -5.28 -30.27 -11.51
N GLU A 125 -5.66 -31.30 -10.75
CA GLU A 125 -6.88 -31.32 -9.96
C GLU A 125 -6.87 -30.26 -8.85
N ILE A 126 -5.71 -29.92 -8.26
CA ILE A 126 -5.60 -28.80 -7.30
C ILE A 126 -5.98 -27.46 -7.96
N PHE A 127 -5.55 -27.22 -9.21
CA PHE A 127 -5.94 -26.01 -9.95
C PHE A 127 -7.42 -26.03 -10.35
N LYS A 128 -7.95 -27.20 -10.75
CA LYS A 128 -9.39 -27.39 -11.02
C LYS A 128 -10.22 -27.10 -9.75
N PHE A 129 -9.82 -27.67 -8.62
CA PHE A 129 -10.46 -27.51 -7.32
C PHE A 129 -10.58 -26.06 -6.89
N LYS A 130 -9.52 -25.26 -7.09
CA LYS A 130 -9.60 -23.82 -6.85
C LYS A 130 -10.76 -23.16 -7.60
N ASN A 131 -10.92 -23.45 -8.88
CA ASN A 131 -11.95 -22.82 -9.71
C ASN A 131 -13.36 -23.33 -9.36
N ASP A 132 -13.51 -24.64 -9.15
CA ASP A 132 -14.79 -25.24 -8.77
C ASP A 132 -15.26 -24.69 -7.41
N VAL A 133 -14.36 -24.55 -6.44
CA VAL A 133 -14.66 -23.97 -5.12
C VAL A 133 -15.11 -22.51 -5.22
N ILE A 134 -14.41 -21.69 -6.01
CA ILE A 134 -14.78 -20.28 -6.16
C ILE A 134 -16.20 -20.15 -6.71
N ARG A 135 -16.51 -20.88 -7.80
CA ARG A 135 -17.85 -20.89 -8.39
C ARG A 135 -18.91 -21.37 -7.42
N TYR A 136 -18.65 -22.49 -6.75
CA TYR A 136 -19.57 -23.08 -5.78
C TYR A 136 -19.97 -22.09 -4.67
N VAL A 137 -18.98 -21.42 -4.06
CA VAL A 137 -19.25 -20.48 -2.98
C VAL A 137 -19.93 -19.21 -3.51
N GLU A 138 -19.53 -18.70 -4.68
CA GLU A 138 -20.17 -17.55 -5.32
C GLU A 138 -21.65 -17.82 -5.65
N ASP A 139 -21.96 -19.00 -6.19
CA ASP A 139 -23.34 -19.39 -6.52
C ASP A 139 -24.22 -19.44 -5.26
N LEU A 140 -23.72 -19.99 -4.15
CA LEU A 140 -24.43 -20.05 -2.87
C LEU A 140 -24.54 -18.70 -2.13
N GLU A 141 -23.59 -17.79 -2.36
CA GLU A 141 -23.64 -16.43 -1.82
C GLU A 141 -24.62 -15.55 -2.59
N ASN A 142 -24.72 -15.73 -3.92
CA ASN A 142 -25.64 -14.99 -4.78
C ASN A 142 -27.10 -15.51 -4.69
N ASN A 143 -27.30 -16.72 -4.18
CA ASN A 143 -28.61 -17.35 -4.06
C ASN A 143 -28.84 -17.83 -2.61
N PRO A 144 -29.21 -16.93 -1.68
CA PRO A 144 -29.32 -17.25 -0.25
C PRO A 144 -30.42 -18.27 0.08
N ASP A 145 -31.40 -18.46 -0.82
CA ASP A 145 -32.49 -19.42 -0.66
C ASP A 145 -32.06 -20.88 -0.94
N ILE A 146 -30.85 -21.10 -1.50
CA ILE A 146 -30.33 -22.45 -1.73
C ILE A 146 -29.90 -23.07 -0.40
N ASP A 147 -30.38 -24.29 -0.17
CA ASP A 147 -30.04 -25.07 1.01
C ASP A 147 -28.55 -25.45 1.03
N ARG A 148 -27.87 -25.17 2.16
CA ARG A 148 -26.41 -25.35 2.33
C ARG A 148 -26.07 -26.68 3.04
N ASN A 149 -26.89 -27.70 2.82
CA ASN A 149 -26.78 -29.00 3.50
C ASN A 149 -25.84 -30.01 2.82
N GLU A 150 -25.23 -29.64 1.69
CA GLU A 150 -24.29 -30.51 1.00
C GLU A 150 -23.03 -30.79 1.85
N THR A 151 -22.61 -32.06 1.87
CA THR A 151 -21.37 -32.48 2.52
C THR A 151 -20.19 -32.38 1.56
N LEU A 152 -18.98 -32.23 2.11
CA LEU A 152 -17.76 -32.17 1.31
C LEU A 152 -17.58 -33.42 0.43
N GLY A 153 -17.95 -34.61 0.94
CA GLY A 153 -17.88 -35.86 0.18
C GLY A 153 -18.80 -35.88 -1.04
N HIS A 154 -20.00 -35.29 -0.94
CA HIS A 154 -20.90 -35.16 -2.08
C HIS A 154 -20.31 -34.24 -3.15
N PHE A 155 -19.81 -33.07 -2.73
CA PHE A 155 -19.15 -32.11 -3.62
C PHE A 155 -17.97 -32.75 -4.38
N ILE A 156 -17.12 -33.49 -3.67
CA ILE A 156 -15.95 -34.15 -4.26
C ILE A 156 -16.36 -35.25 -5.25
N SER A 157 -17.39 -36.02 -4.91
CA SER A 157 -17.89 -37.11 -5.77
C SER A 157 -18.56 -36.58 -7.04
N SER A 158 -19.36 -35.51 -6.93
CA SER A 158 -20.09 -34.92 -8.06
C SER A 158 -19.17 -34.27 -9.11
N HIS A 159 -17.98 -33.83 -8.70
CA HIS A 159 -16.98 -33.22 -9.58
C HIS A 159 -15.90 -34.18 -10.09
N GLY A 160 -15.93 -35.45 -9.66
CA GLY A 160 -15.07 -36.52 -10.19
C GLY A 160 -13.59 -36.39 -9.84
N TYR A 161 -13.25 -35.99 -8.60
CA TYR A 161 -11.86 -35.90 -8.14
C TYR A 161 -11.23 -37.27 -7.85
N SER A 162 -9.95 -37.44 -8.22
CA SER A 162 -9.24 -38.71 -8.02
C SER A 162 -9.02 -39.07 -6.54
N ASP A 163 -8.88 -40.37 -6.26
CA ASP A 163 -8.56 -40.88 -4.92
C ASP A 163 -7.23 -40.34 -4.38
N LEU A 164 -6.23 -40.18 -5.27
CA LEU A 164 -4.93 -39.62 -4.90
C LEU A 164 -5.06 -38.15 -4.47
N PHE A 165 -5.85 -37.34 -5.18
CA PHE A 165 -6.12 -35.96 -4.75
C PHE A 165 -6.80 -35.90 -3.38
N GLN A 166 -7.77 -36.79 -3.13
CA GLN A 166 -8.45 -36.85 -1.85
C GLN A 166 -7.47 -37.22 -0.72
N LYS A 167 -6.72 -38.31 -0.88
CA LYS A 167 -5.82 -38.85 0.17
C LYS A 167 -4.52 -38.09 0.34
N ALA A 168 -3.96 -37.54 -0.74
CA ALA A 168 -2.64 -36.91 -0.72
C ALA A 168 -2.67 -35.37 -0.73
N TYR A 169 -3.85 -34.75 -0.80
CA TYR A 169 -4.00 -33.29 -0.74
C TYR A 169 -5.16 -32.84 0.15
N LEU A 170 -6.41 -33.18 -0.19
CA LEU A 170 -7.59 -32.62 0.47
C LEU A 170 -7.73 -33.07 1.92
N ILE A 171 -7.72 -34.38 2.18
CA ILE A 171 -7.82 -34.95 3.54
C ILE A 171 -6.66 -34.44 4.40
N PRO A 172 -5.38 -34.54 3.96
CA PRO A 172 -4.28 -33.99 4.73
C PRO A 172 -4.45 -32.51 5.08
N MET A 173 -4.90 -31.69 4.13
CA MET A 173 -5.12 -30.26 4.38
C MET A 173 -6.22 -30.04 5.41
N CYS A 174 -7.42 -30.61 5.22
CA CYS A 174 -8.54 -30.46 6.14
C CYS A 174 -8.22 -31.01 7.53
N SER A 175 -7.67 -32.23 7.61
CA SER A 175 -7.31 -32.84 8.89
C SER A 175 -6.21 -32.06 9.61
N SER A 176 -5.31 -31.37 8.90
CA SER A 176 -4.30 -30.52 9.54
C SER A 176 -4.86 -29.24 10.16
N ILE A 177 -5.98 -28.74 9.62
CA ILE A 177 -6.62 -27.48 10.01
C ILE A 177 -7.57 -27.70 11.18
N TRP A 178 -8.40 -28.74 11.10
CA TRP A 178 -9.44 -29.03 12.10
C TRP A 178 -9.09 -30.17 13.05
N SER A 179 -7.87 -30.73 12.94
CA SER A 179 -7.40 -31.83 13.77
C SER A 179 -8.35 -33.04 13.83
N SER A 180 -9.14 -33.25 12.78
CA SER A 180 -10.18 -34.27 12.72
C SER A 180 -9.72 -35.47 11.86
N PRO A 181 -9.47 -36.64 12.49
CA PRO A 181 -8.97 -37.84 11.82
C PRO A 181 -10.03 -38.63 11.03
N SER A 182 -11.32 -38.50 11.35
CA SER A 182 -12.38 -39.29 10.72
C SER A 182 -13.58 -38.42 10.33
N GLY A 183 -14.04 -38.54 9.08
CA GLY A 183 -15.27 -37.89 8.64
C GLY A 183 -15.09 -36.49 8.04
N VAL A 184 -13.90 -36.13 7.55
CA VAL A 184 -13.69 -34.90 6.72
C VAL A 184 -14.73 -34.80 5.60
N MET A 185 -15.08 -35.93 4.98
CA MET A 185 -16.09 -36.00 3.92
C MET A 185 -17.53 -35.72 4.40
N ASN A 186 -17.79 -35.78 5.71
CA ASN A 186 -19.10 -35.48 6.31
C ASN A 186 -19.24 -34.02 6.76
N LEU A 187 -18.16 -33.23 6.69
CA LEU A 187 -18.18 -31.80 7.02
C LEU A 187 -19.03 -31.02 6.00
N SER A 188 -19.50 -29.84 6.40
CA SER A 188 -20.27 -28.95 5.51
C SER A 188 -19.38 -28.50 4.34
N ALA A 189 -19.82 -28.75 3.09
CA ALA A 189 -19.10 -28.27 1.92
C ALA A 189 -19.00 -26.74 1.94
N TYR A 190 -20.10 -26.04 2.19
CA TYR A 190 -20.11 -24.59 2.28
C TYR A 190 -19.10 -24.04 3.29
N ALA A 191 -19.07 -24.56 4.52
CA ALA A 191 -18.16 -24.08 5.55
C ALA A 191 -16.68 -24.31 5.18
N ILE A 192 -16.33 -25.54 4.77
CA ILE A 192 -14.94 -25.90 4.46
C ILE A 192 -14.43 -25.17 3.22
N LEU A 193 -15.23 -25.12 2.17
CA LEU A 193 -14.85 -24.48 0.91
C LEU A 193 -14.76 -22.96 1.04
N SER A 194 -15.68 -22.35 1.81
CA SER A 194 -15.59 -20.92 2.18
C SER A 194 -14.34 -20.64 2.99
N PHE A 195 -13.98 -21.50 3.94
CA PHE A 195 -12.74 -21.38 4.69
C PHE A 195 -11.52 -21.43 3.77
N CYS A 196 -11.43 -22.42 2.90
CA CYS A 196 -10.31 -22.57 1.96
C CYS A 196 -10.16 -21.36 1.03
N ARG A 197 -11.28 -20.81 0.53
CA ARG A 197 -11.30 -19.58 -0.28
C ARG A 197 -10.78 -18.38 0.52
N ASN A 198 -11.35 -18.15 1.71
CA ASN A 198 -11.08 -16.98 2.53
C ASN A 198 -9.68 -17.01 3.16
N HIS A 199 -9.08 -18.19 3.34
CA HIS A 199 -7.74 -18.38 3.88
C HIS A 199 -6.67 -18.62 2.81
N HIS A 200 -7.03 -18.50 1.53
CA HIS A 200 -6.12 -18.68 0.39
C HIS A 200 -5.40 -20.04 0.36
N LEU A 201 -6.04 -21.07 0.91
CA LEU A 201 -5.51 -22.43 0.98
C LEU A 201 -5.64 -23.21 -0.33
N LEU A 202 -6.39 -22.66 -1.29
CA LEU A 202 -6.58 -23.21 -2.64
C LEU A 202 -5.38 -22.99 -3.58
N GLN A 203 -4.29 -22.38 -3.09
CA GLN A 203 -3.13 -22.02 -3.89
C GLN A 203 -1.89 -22.83 -3.49
N LEU A 204 -1.17 -23.33 -4.51
CA LEU A 204 0.14 -23.99 -4.33
C LEU A 204 1.27 -22.99 -4.06
N PHE A 205 1.18 -21.78 -4.61
CA PHE A 205 2.16 -20.71 -4.46
C PHE A 205 1.47 -19.40 -4.07
N GLY A 206 2.22 -18.44 -3.52
CA GLY A 206 1.70 -17.10 -3.22
C GLY A 206 0.77 -17.04 -2.00
N ARG A 207 0.95 -17.93 -1.02
CA ARG A 207 0.17 -17.92 0.22
C ARG A 207 0.45 -16.64 1.04
N PRO A 208 -0.52 -16.18 1.87
CA PRO A 208 -0.31 -15.07 2.79
C PRO A 208 0.93 -15.27 3.67
N GLN A 209 1.63 -14.18 3.96
CA GLN A 209 2.74 -14.20 4.90
C GLN A 209 2.22 -14.50 6.31
N TRP A 210 2.64 -15.63 6.88
CA TRP A 210 2.31 -16.00 8.25
C TRP A 210 3.26 -15.31 9.24
N LEU A 211 2.71 -15.05 10.42
CA LEU A 211 3.34 -14.40 11.55
C LEU A 211 3.18 -15.29 12.79
N THR A 212 4.08 -15.11 13.75
CA THR A 212 3.98 -15.63 15.11
C THR A 212 4.28 -14.50 16.11
N VAL A 213 3.82 -14.64 17.35
CA VAL A 213 4.04 -13.64 18.39
C VAL A 213 5.48 -13.74 18.87
N ARG A 214 6.22 -12.63 18.81
CA ARG A 214 7.58 -12.58 19.36
C ARG A 214 7.49 -12.73 20.88
N CYS A 215 8.36 -13.56 21.45
CA CYS A 215 8.29 -13.95 22.86
C CYS A 215 6.99 -14.68 23.22
N ARG A 216 6.42 -15.42 22.27
CA ARG A 216 5.31 -16.37 22.45
C ARG A 216 3.98 -15.75 22.88
N SER A 217 2.94 -16.57 22.85
CA SER A 217 1.55 -16.16 23.08
C SER A 217 1.32 -15.60 24.49
N HIS A 218 2.04 -16.07 25.52
CA HIS A 218 1.92 -15.51 26.87
C HIS A 218 2.23 -13.99 26.92
N SER A 219 3.04 -13.47 25.99
CA SER A 219 3.46 -12.07 26.01
C SER A 219 2.28 -11.11 25.78
N TYR A 220 1.40 -11.43 24.83
CA TYR A 220 0.20 -10.62 24.60
C TYR A 220 -0.83 -10.84 25.71
N VAL A 221 -0.96 -12.08 26.22
CA VAL A 221 -1.87 -12.38 27.33
C VAL A 221 -1.50 -11.56 28.56
N ASN A 222 -0.21 -11.46 28.88
CA ASN A 222 0.29 -10.65 29.99
C ASN A 222 0.02 -9.15 29.76
N LYS A 223 0.24 -8.63 28.54
CA LYS A 223 -0.10 -7.23 28.21
C LYS A 223 -1.59 -6.93 28.38
N VAL A 224 -2.47 -7.83 27.95
CA VAL A 224 -3.92 -7.67 28.19
C VAL A 224 -4.23 -7.71 29.69
N LYS A 225 -3.65 -8.65 30.44
CA LYS A 225 -3.82 -8.75 31.88
C LYS A 225 -3.40 -7.46 32.60
N GLU A 226 -2.23 -6.91 32.27
CA GLU A 226 -1.72 -5.66 32.82
C GLU A 226 -2.67 -4.49 32.54
N GLU A 227 -3.19 -4.41 31.31
CA GLU A 227 -4.12 -3.36 30.88
C GLU A 227 -5.52 -3.51 31.51
N LEU A 228 -5.96 -4.73 31.80
CA LEU A 228 -7.19 -4.97 32.57
C LEU A 228 -7.03 -4.53 34.03
N ILE A 229 -5.90 -4.90 34.66
CA ILE A 229 -5.61 -4.52 36.06
C ILE A 229 -5.46 -3.01 36.18
N SER A 230 -4.78 -2.35 35.24
CA SER A 230 -4.60 -0.88 35.25
C SER A 230 -5.93 -0.12 35.19
N ARG A 231 -6.97 -0.75 34.63
CA ARG A 231 -8.34 -0.24 34.53
C ARG A 231 -9.26 -0.67 35.68
N GLY A 232 -8.73 -1.38 36.67
CA GLY A 232 -9.47 -1.79 37.87
C GLY A 232 -10.25 -3.09 37.73
N CYS A 233 -10.02 -3.89 36.68
CA CYS A 233 -10.67 -5.20 36.55
C CYS A 233 -10.16 -6.18 37.61
N GLN A 234 -11.07 -6.99 38.15
CA GLN A 234 -10.75 -8.09 39.06
C GLN A 234 -10.58 -9.38 38.25
N ILE A 235 -9.54 -10.15 38.53
CA ILE A 235 -9.23 -11.40 37.82
C ILE A 235 -9.10 -12.53 38.83
N PHE A 236 -9.97 -13.53 38.71
CA PHE A 236 -9.97 -14.75 39.52
C PHE A 236 -9.49 -15.93 38.67
N SER A 237 -8.21 -16.28 38.79
CA SER A 237 -7.63 -17.50 38.19
C SER A 237 -7.68 -18.69 39.15
N GLY A 238 -7.75 -19.91 38.63
CA GLY A 238 -7.95 -21.11 39.45
C GLY A 238 -9.33 -21.17 40.10
N CYS A 239 -10.30 -20.45 39.53
CA CYS A 239 -11.64 -20.25 40.08
C CYS A 239 -12.69 -20.76 39.08
N PRO A 240 -12.93 -22.08 39.04
CA PRO A 240 -13.95 -22.66 38.17
C PRO A 240 -15.34 -22.19 38.60
N VAL A 241 -16.10 -21.66 37.64
CA VAL A 241 -17.52 -21.32 37.84
C VAL A 241 -18.36 -22.59 37.72
N GLN A 242 -19.10 -22.89 38.77
CA GLN A 242 -20.00 -24.04 38.83
C GLN A 242 -21.33 -23.75 38.14
N SER A 243 -21.93 -22.59 38.40
CA SER A 243 -23.22 -22.24 37.81
C SER A 243 -23.46 -20.74 37.68
N VAL A 244 -24.30 -20.36 36.70
CA VAL A 244 -24.83 -19.02 36.52
C VAL A 244 -26.35 -19.08 36.58
N THR A 245 -26.93 -18.35 37.53
CA THR A 245 -28.39 -18.30 37.72
C THR A 245 -28.91 -16.90 37.42
N VAL A 246 -29.92 -16.80 36.56
CA VAL A 246 -30.55 -15.52 36.24
C VAL A 246 -31.50 -15.13 37.37
N VAL A 247 -31.42 -13.88 37.80
CA VAL A 247 -32.21 -13.29 38.88
C VAL A 247 -32.78 -11.95 38.42
N ASP A 248 -33.75 -11.41 39.15
CA ASP A 248 -34.34 -10.11 38.80
C ASP A 248 -33.26 -9.02 38.77
N GLY A 249 -33.05 -8.44 37.58
CA GLY A 249 -32.07 -7.37 37.36
C GLY A 249 -30.62 -7.81 37.12
N GLY A 250 -30.33 -9.11 36.96
CA GLY A 250 -28.96 -9.56 36.70
C GLY A 250 -28.74 -11.08 36.73
N CYS A 251 -27.54 -11.49 37.16
CA CYS A 251 -27.19 -12.90 37.33
C CYS A 251 -26.29 -13.12 38.56
N ASP A 252 -26.45 -14.27 39.20
CA ASP A 252 -25.60 -14.74 40.28
C ASP A 252 -24.62 -15.77 39.70
N VAL A 253 -23.32 -15.53 39.92
CA VAL A 253 -22.22 -16.42 39.54
C VAL A 253 -21.76 -17.17 40.79
N ILE A 254 -21.80 -18.50 40.73
CA ILE A 254 -21.42 -19.39 41.83
C ILE A 254 -20.18 -20.18 41.42
N CYS A 255 -19.12 -20.09 42.21
CA CYS A 255 -17.87 -20.83 41.98
C CYS A 255 -17.86 -22.15 42.76
N GLU A 256 -17.00 -23.10 42.37
CA GLU A 256 -16.94 -24.43 43.03
C GLU A 256 -16.54 -24.38 44.52
N ASP A 257 -15.89 -23.30 44.96
CA ASP A 257 -15.58 -23.06 46.38
C ASP A 257 -16.79 -22.59 47.20
N GLY A 258 -17.96 -22.45 46.57
CA GLY A 258 -19.20 -21.98 47.17
C GLY A 258 -19.34 -20.47 47.23
N SER A 259 -18.37 -19.70 46.74
CA SER A 259 -18.50 -18.24 46.65
C SER A 259 -19.57 -17.84 45.62
N GLN A 260 -20.42 -16.89 46.01
CA GLN A 260 -21.51 -16.38 45.18
C GLN A 260 -21.39 -14.86 45.06
N THR A 261 -21.40 -14.34 43.83
CA THR A 261 -21.38 -12.89 43.56
C THR A 261 -22.44 -12.50 42.53
N ARG A 262 -23.11 -11.37 42.77
CA ARG A 262 -24.13 -10.81 41.89
C ARG A 262 -23.56 -9.80 40.89
N TYR A 263 -24.04 -9.88 39.66
CA TYR A 263 -23.66 -9.06 38.51
C TYR A 263 -24.89 -8.55 37.75
N ASP A 264 -24.77 -7.41 37.06
CA ASP A 264 -25.84 -6.87 36.19
C ASP A 264 -25.99 -7.69 34.90
N GLY A 265 -24.97 -8.47 34.54
CA GLY A 265 -24.96 -9.36 33.39
C GLY A 265 -23.67 -10.18 33.31
N CYS A 266 -23.67 -11.16 32.41
CA CYS A 266 -22.54 -12.08 32.25
C CYS A 266 -22.23 -12.36 30.79
N ILE A 267 -20.93 -12.43 30.45
CA ILE A 267 -20.43 -12.96 29.19
C ILE A 267 -19.85 -14.36 29.43
N MET A 268 -20.45 -15.37 28.80
CA MET A 268 -20.00 -16.75 28.77
C MET A 268 -18.97 -16.92 27.64
N ALA A 269 -17.69 -16.87 27.99
CA ALA A 269 -16.54 -17.02 27.09
C ALA A 269 -15.89 -18.41 27.19
N VAL A 270 -16.73 -19.44 27.36
CA VAL A 270 -16.34 -20.86 27.47
C VAL A 270 -16.81 -21.65 26.24
N HIS A 271 -16.39 -22.90 26.10
CA HIS A 271 -16.93 -23.77 25.06
C HIS A 271 -18.45 -23.96 25.21
N ALA A 272 -19.18 -24.02 24.10
CA ALA A 272 -20.65 -24.10 24.13
C ALA A 272 -21.24 -25.25 24.98
N PRO A 273 -20.67 -26.47 24.99
CA PRO A 273 -21.12 -27.53 25.90
C PRO A 273 -20.86 -27.20 27.38
N ASP A 274 -19.79 -26.48 27.69
CA ASP A 274 -19.48 -26.07 29.05
C ASP A 274 -20.38 -24.91 29.49
N ALA A 275 -20.75 -24.02 28.56
CA ALA A 275 -21.76 -23.00 28.82
C ALA A 275 -23.10 -23.65 29.22
N LEU A 276 -23.55 -24.69 28.52
CA LEU A 276 -24.77 -25.42 28.87
C LEU A 276 -24.71 -26.09 30.25
N LYS A 277 -23.54 -26.58 30.68
CA LYS A 277 -23.37 -27.16 32.03
C LYS A 277 -23.45 -26.09 33.12
N ILE A 278 -22.88 -24.92 32.87
CA ILE A 278 -22.86 -23.79 33.80
C ILE A 278 -24.25 -23.13 33.89
N LEU A 279 -25.03 -23.15 32.80
CA LEU A 279 -26.42 -22.68 32.80
C LEU A 279 -27.30 -23.67 33.56
N GLY A 280 -27.61 -23.38 34.83
CA GLY A 280 -28.43 -24.28 35.65
C GLY A 280 -29.81 -24.61 35.03
N GLN A 281 -30.48 -23.62 34.43
CA GLN A 281 -31.70 -23.80 33.63
C GLN A 281 -31.57 -23.07 32.28
N ALA A 282 -31.05 -23.78 31.28
CA ALA A 282 -31.02 -23.33 29.91
C ALA A 282 -32.43 -23.35 29.29
N THR A 283 -32.75 -22.33 28.49
CA THR A 283 -33.98 -22.30 27.68
C THR A 283 -33.93 -23.34 26.55
N HIS A 284 -35.07 -23.57 25.90
CA HIS A 284 -35.15 -24.43 24.73
C HIS A 284 -34.20 -23.96 23.61
N ASP A 285 -34.19 -22.66 23.31
CA ASP A 285 -33.32 -22.10 22.27
C ASP A 285 -31.84 -22.16 22.65
N GLU A 286 -31.49 -21.86 23.91
CA GLU A 286 -30.10 -22.01 24.39
C GLU A 286 -29.61 -23.46 24.24
N THR A 287 -30.42 -24.43 24.66
CA THR A 287 -30.09 -25.86 24.55
C THR A 287 -29.91 -26.30 23.10
N ARG A 288 -30.83 -25.89 22.23
CA ARG A 288 -30.83 -26.24 20.81
C ARG A 288 -29.66 -25.62 20.05
N ILE A 289 -29.38 -24.33 20.27
CA ILE A 289 -28.33 -23.60 19.56
C ILE A 289 -26.95 -23.97 20.10
N LEU A 290 -26.72 -23.89 21.42
CA LEU A 290 -25.42 -24.20 22.00
C LEU A 290 -25.08 -25.71 21.89
N GLY A 291 -26.10 -26.57 21.94
CA GLY A 291 -25.94 -28.02 21.82
C GLY A 291 -25.55 -28.50 20.41
N ALA A 292 -25.70 -27.65 19.39
CA ALA A 292 -25.30 -27.96 18.02
C ALA A 292 -23.76 -27.93 17.82
N PHE A 293 -23.03 -27.21 18.68
CA PHE A 293 -21.58 -27.09 18.58
C PHE A 293 -20.89 -28.29 19.25
N GLN A 294 -20.51 -29.26 18.43
CA GLN A 294 -19.81 -30.47 18.86
C GLN A 294 -18.29 -30.28 18.90
N TYR A 295 -17.62 -31.03 19.78
CA TYR A 295 -16.17 -30.99 19.96
C TYR A 295 -15.58 -32.39 19.80
N GLU A 296 -14.46 -32.48 19.09
CA GLU A 296 -13.65 -33.69 18.97
C GLU A 296 -12.38 -33.55 19.80
N TYR A 297 -12.08 -34.56 20.62
CA TYR A 297 -10.93 -34.54 21.53
C TYR A 297 -9.75 -35.31 20.94
N SER A 298 -8.59 -34.67 20.94
CA SER A 298 -7.33 -35.25 20.45
C SER A 298 -6.30 -35.33 21.57
N ASP A 299 -5.57 -36.44 21.60
CA ASP A 299 -4.39 -36.60 22.44
C ASP A 299 -3.18 -35.97 21.73
N ILE A 300 -2.48 -35.07 22.43
CA ILE A 300 -1.39 -34.28 21.89
C ILE A 300 -0.13 -34.52 22.72
N TYR A 301 0.99 -34.71 22.02
CA TYR A 301 2.30 -34.98 22.60
C TYR A 301 3.32 -33.96 22.12
N LEU A 302 3.98 -33.27 23.05
CA LEU A 302 5.23 -32.56 22.79
C LEU A 302 6.39 -33.54 23.00
N HIS A 303 7.23 -33.74 22.00
CA HIS A 303 8.32 -34.72 22.04
C HIS A 303 9.48 -34.35 21.11
N ARG A 304 10.51 -35.21 21.08
CA ARG A 304 11.67 -35.08 20.19
C ARG A 304 11.87 -36.24 19.20
N ASP A 305 10.94 -37.19 19.15
CA ASP A 305 10.95 -38.34 18.22
C ASP A 305 10.81 -37.97 16.73
N THR A 306 11.89 -38.10 15.95
CA THR A 306 11.88 -37.86 14.49
C THR A 306 11.26 -38.98 13.68
N ASN A 307 10.87 -40.11 14.28
CA ASN A 307 10.19 -41.19 13.56
C ASN A 307 8.77 -40.80 13.12
N LEU A 308 8.20 -39.77 13.76
CA LEU A 308 6.90 -39.17 13.44
C LEU A 308 7.05 -37.97 12.48
N MET A 309 8.00 -38.05 11.56
CA MET A 309 8.21 -37.12 10.46
C MET A 309 8.24 -37.87 9.12
N PRO A 310 8.07 -37.19 7.96
CA PRO A 310 8.21 -37.81 6.64
C PRO A 310 9.56 -38.51 6.50
N LYS A 311 9.60 -39.60 5.74
CA LYS A 311 10.82 -40.42 5.61
C LYS A 311 11.93 -39.69 4.87
N ASN A 312 11.56 -38.89 3.88
CA ASN A 312 12.51 -38.01 3.22
C ASN A 312 12.60 -36.65 3.96
N PRO A 313 13.78 -36.29 4.50
CA PRO A 313 13.98 -34.98 5.13
C PRO A 313 13.72 -33.79 4.19
N ALA A 314 13.85 -33.98 2.87
CA ALA A 314 13.51 -32.94 1.90
C ALA A 314 12.01 -32.60 1.88
N ALA A 315 11.15 -33.51 2.35
CA ALA A 315 9.73 -33.28 2.50
C ALA A 315 9.36 -32.59 3.82
N TRP A 316 10.28 -32.44 4.78
CA TRP A 316 9.96 -31.88 6.08
C TRP A 316 9.46 -30.43 5.97
N SER A 317 8.26 -30.23 6.51
CA SER A 317 7.56 -28.96 6.51
C SER A 317 7.19 -28.58 7.94
N SER A 318 6.61 -27.40 8.13
CA SER A 318 6.06 -26.98 9.42
C SER A 318 4.97 -27.93 9.91
N TRP A 319 4.10 -28.38 9.01
CA TRP A 319 3.02 -29.33 9.28
C TRP A 319 3.26 -30.60 8.47
N ASN A 320 3.24 -31.76 9.12
CA ASN A 320 3.57 -33.03 8.48
C ASN A 320 2.47 -34.04 8.72
N PHE A 321 1.67 -34.29 7.69
CA PHE A 321 0.63 -35.30 7.72
C PHE A 321 1.22 -36.67 7.46
N LEU A 322 0.95 -37.62 8.36
CA LEU A 322 1.35 -39.01 8.26
C LEU A 322 0.10 -39.88 8.14
N GLY A 323 -0.14 -40.40 6.94
CA GLY A 323 -1.28 -41.25 6.64
C GLY A 323 -0.90 -42.74 6.62
N ASP A 324 -1.71 -43.57 7.26
CA ASP A 324 -1.73 -45.02 7.08
C ASP A 324 -3.14 -45.42 6.57
N VAL A 325 -3.21 -46.41 5.67
CA VAL A 325 -4.43 -46.84 4.97
C VAL A 325 -5.57 -47.22 5.93
N ASN A 326 -5.26 -47.56 7.19
CA ASN A 326 -6.21 -48.09 8.18
C ASN A 326 -6.18 -47.39 9.56
N ALA A 327 -5.42 -46.31 9.77
CA ALA A 327 -5.23 -45.70 11.10
C ALA A 327 -5.80 -44.27 11.23
N LYS A 328 -5.99 -43.82 12.48
CA LYS A 328 -6.30 -42.42 12.81
C LYS A 328 -5.22 -41.50 12.21
N VAL A 329 -5.64 -40.35 11.67
CA VAL A 329 -4.70 -39.33 11.16
C VAL A 329 -3.71 -38.94 12.25
N CYS A 330 -2.42 -38.97 11.88
CA CYS A 330 -1.32 -38.51 12.70
C CYS A 330 -0.73 -37.25 12.05
N LEU A 331 -0.71 -36.15 12.80
CA LEU A 331 -0.20 -34.86 12.34
C LEU A 331 0.91 -34.38 13.27
N THR A 332 2.05 -34.02 12.68
CA THR A 332 3.22 -33.56 13.42
C THR A 332 3.59 -32.13 13.05
N TYR A 333 3.57 -31.23 14.04
CA TYR A 333 4.04 -29.85 13.95
C TYR A 333 5.51 -29.75 14.30
N TRP A 334 6.32 -29.14 13.43
CA TRP A 334 7.72 -28.85 13.69
C TRP A 334 7.88 -27.44 14.25
N LEU A 335 7.93 -27.32 15.59
CA LEU A 335 7.87 -26.03 16.28
C LEU A 335 9.08 -25.15 15.98
N ASN A 336 10.26 -25.73 15.72
CA ASN A 336 11.45 -24.91 15.45
C ASN A 336 11.28 -24.01 14.23
N VAL A 337 10.58 -24.50 13.22
CA VAL A 337 10.34 -23.78 11.97
C VAL A 337 9.15 -22.82 12.11
N LEU A 338 8.09 -23.25 12.81
CA LEU A 338 6.92 -22.39 13.08
C LEU A 338 7.24 -21.19 13.97
N GLN A 339 8.13 -21.36 14.94
CA GLN A 339 8.35 -20.39 16.03
C GLN A 339 9.78 -19.82 16.05
N ASN A 340 10.52 -19.97 14.94
CA ASN A 340 11.89 -19.47 14.76
C ASN A 340 12.88 -19.91 15.86
N ILE A 341 12.73 -21.13 16.37
CA ILE A 341 13.63 -21.68 17.39
C ILE A 341 14.88 -22.19 16.70
N SER A 342 16.02 -22.06 17.38
CA SER A 342 17.29 -22.66 16.95
C SER A 342 17.10 -24.13 16.54
N GLN A 343 17.64 -24.49 15.38
CA GLN A 343 17.67 -25.87 14.89
C GLN A 343 18.94 -26.61 15.33
N LYS A 344 19.76 -26.00 16.22
CA LYS A 344 20.94 -26.64 16.81
C LYS A 344 20.47 -27.54 17.97
N GLY A 345 20.26 -28.83 17.69
CA GLY A 345 19.84 -29.82 18.68
C GLY A 345 18.72 -30.73 18.17
N LEU A 346 18.14 -31.54 19.07
CA LEU A 346 16.97 -32.35 18.75
C LEU A 346 15.73 -31.47 18.52
N PRO A 347 14.89 -31.78 17.52
CA PRO A 347 13.74 -30.94 17.18
C PRO A 347 12.65 -30.99 18.24
N TYR A 348 11.87 -29.91 18.32
CA TYR A 348 10.62 -29.85 19.06
C TYR A 348 9.47 -30.18 18.14
N LEU A 349 8.79 -31.27 18.45
CA LEU A 349 7.69 -31.81 17.65
C LEU A 349 6.44 -31.90 18.50
N VAL A 350 5.30 -31.47 17.94
CA VAL A 350 3.99 -31.68 18.55
C VAL A 350 3.19 -32.60 17.65
N THR A 351 2.88 -33.80 18.13
CA THR A 351 2.12 -34.78 17.35
C THR A 351 0.74 -35.02 17.94
N LEU A 352 -0.26 -35.00 17.05
CA LEU A 352 -1.66 -35.23 17.37
C LEU A 352 -2.03 -36.66 17.00
N ASN A 353 -2.67 -37.35 17.93
CA ASN A 353 -3.20 -38.70 17.78
C ASN A 353 -2.20 -39.71 17.20
N PRO A 354 -0.94 -39.77 17.68
CA PRO A 354 0.01 -40.73 17.16
C PRO A 354 -0.45 -42.17 17.45
N SER A 355 -0.21 -43.08 16.51
CA SER A 355 -0.55 -44.52 16.67
C SER A 355 0.26 -45.21 17.78
N VAL A 356 1.41 -44.63 18.14
CA VAL A 356 2.29 -45.07 19.22
C VAL A 356 2.74 -43.87 20.04
N VAL A 357 2.98 -44.06 21.34
CA VAL A 357 3.51 -42.98 22.19
C VAL A 357 4.90 -42.57 21.68
N PRO A 358 5.15 -41.28 21.40
CA PRO A 358 6.44 -40.82 20.88
C PRO A 358 7.59 -41.04 21.88
N ASN A 359 8.77 -41.39 21.37
CA ASN A 359 9.97 -41.40 22.19
C ASN A 359 10.34 -39.98 22.65
N HIS A 360 11.00 -39.86 23.81
CA HIS A 360 11.38 -38.54 24.37
C HIS A 360 10.19 -37.57 24.49
N THR A 361 9.05 -38.07 24.98
CA THR A 361 7.88 -37.25 25.29
C THR A 361 8.20 -36.30 26.45
N LEU A 362 7.98 -35.01 26.23
CA LEU A 362 8.17 -33.94 27.20
C LEU A 362 6.85 -33.56 27.90
N LEU A 363 5.75 -33.56 27.16
CA LEU A 363 4.42 -33.22 27.69
C LEU A 363 3.32 -33.98 26.93
N LYS A 364 2.29 -34.43 27.64
CA LYS A 364 1.04 -34.96 27.07
C LYS A 364 -0.15 -34.16 27.60
N TRP A 365 -1.10 -33.84 26.72
CA TRP A 365 -2.40 -33.30 27.13
C TRP A 365 -3.49 -33.69 26.13
N THR A 366 -4.74 -33.47 26.50
CA THR A 366 -5.91 -33.66 25.63
C THR A 366 -6.59 -32.32 25.43
N THR A 367 -7.00 -32.02 24.19
CA THR A 367 -7.73 -30.78 23.89
C THR A 367 -8.89 -31.04 22.94
N GLY A 368 -9.95 -30.24 23.08
CA GLY A 368 -11.15 -30.34 22.26
C GLY A 368 -11.16 -29.29 21.15
N HIS A 369 -11.44 -29.70 19.92
CA HIS A 369 -11.59 -28.80 18.77
C HIS A 369 -13.04 -28.78 18.30
N PRO A 370 -13.60 -27.60 17.98
CA PRO A 370 -14.96 -27.51 17.47
C PRO A 370 -15.06 -28.14 16.06
N VAL A 371 -16.13 -28.88 15.82
CA VAL A 371 -16.38 -29.57 14.54
C VAL A 371 -17.29 -28.71 13.66
N PRO A 372 -16.85 -28.27 12.46
CA PRO A 372 -17.65 -27.44 11.54
C PRO A 372 -18.67 -28.30 10.75
N ASN A 373 -19.60 -28.93 11.45
CA ASN A 373 -20.68 -29.70 10.84
C ASN A 373 -21.85 -28.78 10.42
N VAL A 374 -22.79 -29.33 9.64
CA VAL A 374 -23.96 -28.59 9.13
C VAL A 374 -24.80 -27.99 10.26
N ALA A 375 -24.96 -28.70 11.38
CA ALA A 375 -25.72 -28.22 12.53
C ALA A 375 -25.07 -27.00 13.20
N ALA A 376 -23.75 -27.01 13.39
CA ALA A 376 -22.98 -25.90 13.93
C ALA A 376 -23.05 -24.67 13.01
N THR A 377 -22.99 -24.86 11.69
CA THR A 377 -23.16 -23.76 10.73
C THR A 377 -24.55 -23.12 10.84
N LYS A 378 -25.62 -23.91 10.93
CA LYS A 378 -26.98 -23.37 11.13
C LYS A 378 -27.12 -22.64 12.46
N ALA A 379 -26.66 -23.26 13.55
CA ALA A 379 -26.70 -22.66 14.88
C ALA A 379 -25.93 -21.33 14.96
N SER A 380 -24.81 -21.19 14.24
CA SER A 380 -24.05 -19.93 14.20
C SER A 380 -24.86 -18.76 13.63
N LEU A 381 -25.78 -19.00 12.70
CA LEU A 381 -26.67 -17.98 12.11
C LEU A 381 -27.82 -17.60 13.04
N GLU A 382 -28.12 -18.43 14.04
CA GLU A 382 -29.23 -18.24 14.97
C GLU A 382 -28.77 -17.73 16.35
N LEU A 383 -27.47 -17.47 16.54
CA LEU A 383 -26.93 -17.02 17.84
C LEU A 383 -27.60 -15.73 18.35
N ASP A 384 -28.00 -14.82 17.45
CA ASP A 384 -28.70 -13.58 17.81
C ASP A 384 -30.05 -13.82 18.51
N CYS A 385 -30.64 -15.02 18.37
CA CYS A 385 -31.86 -15.40 19.07
C CYS A 385 -31.65 -15.48 20.59
N ILE A 386 -30.44 -15.79 21.06
CA ILE A 386 -30.13 -15.99 22.49
C ILE A 386 -29.27 -14.87 23.09
N GLN A 387 -28.56 -14.08 22.28
CA GLN A 387 -27.65 -13.03 22.77
C GLN A 387 -28.37 -11.95 23.59
N GLY A 388 -27.96 -11.79 24.85
CA GLY A 388 -28.41 -10.71 25.75
C GLY A 388 -29.86 -10.78 26.21
N LYS A 389 -30.65 -11.79 25.79
CA LYS A 389 -32.10 -11.88 26.06
C LYS A 389 -32.46 -11.88 27.54
N ARG A 390 -31.59 -12.46 28.36
CA ARG A 390 -31.77 -12.61 29.81
C ARG A 390 -30.53 -12.18 30.59
N GLY A 391 -29.82 -11.18 30.06
CA GLY A 391 -28.59 -10.63 30.66
C GLY A 391 -27.35 -11.52 30.51
N ILE A 392 -27.39 -12.49 29.59
CA ILE A 392 -26.29 -13.40 29.29
C ILE A 392 -25.91 -13.25 27.81
N TRP A 393 -24.63 -13.10 27.54
CA TRP A 393 -24.05 -13.11 26.20
C TRP A 393 -23.09 -14.29 26.06
N TYR A 394 -23.01 -14.86 24.87
CA TYR A 394 -22.17 -16.01 24.58
C TYR A 394 -21.10 -15.61 23.58
N CYS A 395 -19.85 -15.96 23.82
CA CYS A 395 -18.76 -15.73 22.88
C CYS A 395 -17.76 -16.89 22.88
N GLY A 396 -17.19 -17.18 21.71
CA GLY A 396 -16.21 -18.24 21.58
C GLY A 396 -15.83 -18.47 20.13
N ALA A 397 -14.69 -19.14 19.90
CA ALA A 397 -14.21 -19.44 18.56
C ALA A 397 -15.17 -20.33 17.75
N TYR A 398 -16.07 -21.06 18.41
CA TYR A 398 -17.12 -21.88 17.80
C TYR A 398 -18.16 -21.08 17.00
N GLN A 399 -18.21 -19.75 17.14
CA GLN A 399 -19.10 -18.89 16.35
C GLN A 399 -18.57 -18.63 14.93
N GLY A 400 -17.33 -19.02 14.65
CA GLY A 400 -16.72 -19.00 13.31
C GLY A 400 -16.14 -20.35 12.95
N TYR A 401 -14.87 -20.38 12.53
CA TYR A 401 -14.18 -21.59 12.09
C TYR A 401 -13.34 -22.26 13.18
N GLY A 402 -13.41 -21.77 14.43
CA GLY A 402 -12.65 -22.31 15.56
C GLY A 402 -11.27 -21.65 15.76
N PHE A 403 -10.96 -20.54 15.09
CA PHE A 403 -9.67 -19.86 15.20
C PHE A 403 -9.71 -18.68 16.17
N HIS A 404 -8.52 -18.15 16.47
CA HIS A 404 -8.36 -17.04 17.41
C HIS A 404 -9.00 -15.73 16.94
N GLU A 405 -9.01 -15.46 15.62
CA GLU A 405 -9.76 -14.32 15.07
C GLU A 405 -11.27 -14.46 15.32
N ASP A 406 -11.83 -15.66 15.16
CA ASP A 406 -13.25 -15.92 15.41
C ASP A 406 -13.58 -15.69 16.89
N GLY A 407 -12.72 -16.20 17.78
CA GLY A 407 -12.85 -15.98 19.22
C GLY A 407 -12.77 -14.51 19.60
N LEU A 408 -11.83 -13.76 19.01
CA LEU A 408 -11.66 -12.32 19.23
C LEU A 408 -12.89 -11.54 18.75
N LYS A 409 -13.37 -11.81 17.52
CA LYS A 409 -14.58 -11.18 16.95
C LYS A 409 -15.80 -11.45 17.83
N ALA A 410 -16.03 -12.71 18.22
CA ALA A 410 -17.14 -13.08 19.10
C ALA A 410 -17.07 -12.33 20.43
N GLY A 411 -15.86 -12.19 21.01
CA GLY A 411 -15.65 -11.45 22.24
C GLY A 411 -15.96 -9.95 22.11
N MET A 412 -15.53 -9.32 21.00
CA MET A 412 -15.84 -7.92 20.69
C MET A 412 -17.35 -7.70 20.49
N VAL A 413 -18.02 -8.61 19.78
CA VAL A 413 -19.47 -8.52 19.52
C VAL A 413 -20.25 -8.65 20.82
N ALA A 414 -19.93 -9.64 21.67
CA ALA A 414 -20.59 -9.82 22.97
C ALA A 414 -20.42 -8.58 23.87
N ALA A 415 -19.21 -8.04 23.99
CA ALA A 415 -18.96 -6.84 24.78
C ALA A 415 -19.69 -5.61 24.24
N ASN A 416 -19.72 -5.40 22.92
CA ASN A 416 -20.48 -4.31 22.32
C ASN A 416 -22.00 -4.50 22.48
N GLY A 417 -22.48 -5.75 22.48
CA GLY A 417 -23.86 -6.11 22.80
C GLY A 417 -24.25 -5.68 24.22
N VAL A 418 -23.39 -5.92 25.21
CA VAL A 418 -23.56 -5.41 26.59
C VAL A 418 -23.63 -3.87 26.60
N LEU A 419 -22.73 -3.21 25.86
CA LEU A 419 -22.66 -1.75 25.78
C LEU A 419 -23.78 -1.11 24.92
N ARG A 420 -24.61 -1.93 24.24
CA ARG A 420 -25.60 -1.48 23.24
C ARG A 420 -25.01 -0.61 22.14
N LYS A 421 -23.80 -0.95 21.70
CA LYS A 421 -23.07 -0.28 20.59
C LYS A 421 -22.95 -1.21 19.40
N ASN A 422 -22.88 -0.65 18.19
CA ASN A 422 -22.53 -1.43 17.01
C ASN A 422 -21.03 -1.73 17.01
N SER A 423 -20.67 -2.99 16.73
CA SER A 423 -19.26 -3.38 16.58
C SER A 423 -18.80 -3.11 15.14
N ALA A 424 -17.77 -2.29 14.97
CA ALA A 424 -17.11 -2.09 13.69
C ALA A 424 -16.01 -3.15 13.50
N LEU A 425 -16.40 -4.38 13.14
CA LEU A 425 -15.44 -5.42 12.83
C LEU A 425 -14.77 -5.17 11.47
N LEU A 426 -13.46 -5.33 11.41
CA LEU A 426 -12.72 -5.32 10.15
C LEU A 426 -13.07 -6.57 9.32
N ARG A 427 -13.31 -6.34 8.02
CA ARG A 427 -13.44 -7.41 7.03
C ARG A 427 -12.05 -7.88 6.60
N ASN A 428 -11.95 -9.13 6.17
CA ASN A 428 -10.71 -9.66 5.61
C ASN A 428 -10.32 -8.82 4.37
N PRO A 429 -9.10 -8.24 4.32
CA PRO A 429 -8.66 -7.49 3.16
C PRO A 429 -8.54 -8.41 1.94
N LYS A 430 -8.61 -7.82 0.74
CA LYS A 430 -8.30 -8.56 -0.48
C LYS A 430 -6.83 -8.99 -0.44
N HIS A 431 -6.59 -10.23 -0.87
CA HIS A 431 -5.25 -10.76 -1.02
C HIS A 431 -4.89 -10.82 -2.50
N MET A 432 -3.77 -10.19 -2.84
CA MET A 432 -3.24 -10.16 -4.18
C MET A 432 -2.68 -11.53 -4.55
N VAL A 433 -3.37 -12.21 -5.48
CA VAL A 433 -2.93 -13.48 -6.04
C VAL A 433 -2.16 -13.22 -7.33
N LEU A 434 -0.86 -13.51 -7.33
CA LEU A 434 -0.01 -13.30 -8.50
C LEU A 434 -0.07 -14.51 -9.43
N SER A 435 -0.16 -14.24 -10.73
CA SER A 435 0.20 -15.22 -11.77
C SER A 435 1.69 -15.56 -11.75
N THR A 436 2.12 -16.54 -12.54
CA THR A 436 3.54 -16.91 -12.68
C THR A 436 4.37 -15.75 -13.25
N LEU A 437 3.84 -15.03 -14.24
CA LEU A 437 4.48 -13.87 -14.85
C LEU A 437 4.62 -12.71 -13.84
N GLU A 438 3.54 -12.40 -13.12
CA GLU A 438 3.55 -11.34 -12.10
C GLU A 438 4.47 -11.69 -10.93
N SER A 439 4.55 -12.97 -10.56
CA SER A 439 5.50 -13.45 -9.55
C SER A 439 6.96 -13.21 -9.98
N GLY A 440 7.27 -13.44 -11.26
CA GLY A 440 8.57 -13.12 -11.84
C GLY A 440 8.86 -11.62 -11.83
N ALA A 441 7.88 -10.79 -12.22
CA ALA A 441 8.00 -9.34 -12.20
C ALA A 441 8.25 -8.80 -10.77
N ARG A 442 7.49 -9.27 -9.78
CA ARG A 442 7.69 -8.93 -8.37
C ARG A 442 9.09 -9.30 -7.89
N LEU A 443 9.56 -10.51 -8.18
CA LEU A 443 10.90 -10.94 -7.78
C LEU A 443 11.98 -10.02 -8.36
N PHE A 444 11.84 -9.62 -9.62
CA PHE A 444 12.78 -8.73 -10.28
C PHE A 444 12.77 -7.32 -9.65
N VAL A 445 11.59 -6.72 -9.48
CA VAL A 445 11.46 -5.37 -8.87
C VAL A 445 12.00 -5.36 -7.45
N THR A 446 11.64 -6.34 -6.63
CA THR A 446 12.11 -6.43 -5.24
C THR A 446 13.63 -6.62 -5.15
N ARG A 447 14.24 -7.45 -6.01
CA ARG A 447 15.71 -7.59 -6.09
C ARG A 447 16.40 -6.30 -6.52
N PHE A 448 15.83 -5.61 -7.49
CA PHE A 448 16.33 -4.34 -7.95
C PHE A 448 16.26 -3.27 -6.86
N LEU A 449 15.11 -3.12 -6.17
CA LEU A 449 14.94 -2.20 -5.05
C LEU A 449 15.92 -2.49 -3.91
N LYS A 450 16.13 -3.76 -3.57
CA LYS A 450 17.13 -4.18 -2.56
C LYS A 450 18.56 -3.73 -2.89
N THR A 451 18.89 -3.67 -4.18
CA THR A 451 20.23 -3.22 -4.64
C THR A 451 20.26 -1.71 -4.89
N TYR A 452 19.10 -1.08 -5.05
CA TYR A 452 19.02 0.34 -5.35
C TYR A 452 18.96 1.20 -4.10
N ILE A 453 18.13 0.85 -3.13
CA ILE A 453 17.99 1.61 -1.88
C ILE A 453 19.22 1.37 -1.00
N THR A 454 20.19 2.26 -1.10
CA THR A 454 21.45 2.28 -0.33
C THR A 454 21.42 3.28 0.83
N THR A 455 20.53 4.28 0.78
CA THR A 455 20.22 5.22 1.87
C THR A 455 18.71 5.42 2.00
N GLY A 456 18.22 5.68 3.21
CA GLY A 456 16.78 5.79 3.50
C GLY A 456 16.08 4.42 3.55
N CYS A 457 14.76 4.42 3.61
CA CYS A 457 13.96 3.19 3.72
C CYS A 457 12.69 3.26 2.85
N LEU A 458 12.45 2.22 2.06
CA LEU A 458 11.22 2.01 1.31
C LEU A 458 10.54 0.73 1.81
N ILE A 459 9.28 0.83 2.19
CA ILE A 459 8.46 -0.28 2.67
C ILE A 459 7.28 -0.45 1.71
N LEU A 460 7.20 -1.61 1.06
CA LEU A 460 6.06 -2.01 0.24
C LEU A 460 5.11 -2.89 1.06
N LEU A 461 3.85 -2.51 1.11
CA LEU A 461 2.76 -3.21 1.78
C LEU A 461 1.82 -3.77 0.72
N GLU A 462 1.93 -5.05 0.39
CA GLU A 462 1.00 -5.66 -0.58
C GLU A 462 -0.39 -5.88 0.03
N GLU A 463 -1.43 -5.63 -0.74
CA GLU A 463 -2.76 -6.17 -0.47
C GLU A 463 -2.63 -7.69 -0.38
N GLY A 464 -2.89 -8.26 0.79
CA GLY A 464 -2.57 -9.66 1.07
C GLY A 464 -1.48 -9.90 2.11
N GLY A 465 -0.91 -8.84 2.67
CA GLY A 465 -0.14 -8.89 3.92
C GLY A 465 1.37 -9.09 3.77
N THR A 466 1.88 -9.30 2.54
CA THR A 466 3.32 -9.34 2.31
C THR A 466 3.91 -7.96 2.53
N VAL A 467 5.00 -7.88 3.30
CA VAL A 467 5.74 -6.65 3.53
C VAL A 467 7.16 -6.81 3.02
N PHE A 468 7.60 -5.91 2.15
CA PHE A 468 9.00 -5.81 1.74
C PHE A 468 9.62 -4.55 2.32
N THR A 469 10.73 -4.72 3.04
CA THR A 469 11.50 -3.60 3.58
C THR A 469 12.83 -3.51 2.85
N PHE A 470 13.10 -2.35 2.26
CA PHE A 470 14.36 -2.02 1.60
C PHE A 470 15.00 -0.87 2.37
N GLU A 471 15.92 -1.20 3.26
CA GLU A 471 16.63 -0.23 4.10
C GLU A 471 18.09 -0.13 3.70
N GLY A 472 18.52 1.09 3.44
CA GLY A 472 19.90 1.41 3.08
C GLY A 472 20.82 1.48 4.30
N THR A 473 22.05 0.99 4.16
CA THR A 473 23.06 1.04 5.24
C THR A 473 23.77 2.39 5.36
N ALA A 474 23.67 3.25 4.34
CA ALA A 474 24.28 4.58 4.37
C ALA A 474 23.40 5.56 5.17
N LYS A 475 24.01 6.31 6.10
CA LYS A 475 23.32 7.29 6.97
C LYS A 475 23.03 8.65 6.30
N LYS A 476 22.99 8.73 4.96
CA LYS A 476 22.91 10.02 4.24
C LYS A 476 21.49 10.60 4.16
N SER A 477 20.47 9.76 4.32
CA SER A 477 19.06 10.14 4.27
C SER A 477 18.26 9.36 5.32
N SER A 478 17.37 10.05 6.02
CA SER A 478 16.42 9.50 6.99
C SER A 478 15.02 9.28 6.41
N LEU A 479 14.82 9.51 5.10
CA LEU A 479 13.52 9.35 4.44
C LEU A 479 13.00 7.92 4.60
N LYS A 480 11.75 7.80 5.07
CA LYS A 480 11.01 6.55 5.16
C LYS A 480 9.72 6.66 4.35
N VAL A 481 9.55 5.78 3.38
CA VAL A 481 8.39 5.79 2.48
C VAL A 481 7.61 4.49 2.65
N TYR A 482 6.31 4.60 2.90
CA TYR A 482 5.39 3.47 3.01
C TYR A 482 4.41 3.49 1.84
N LEU A 483 4.54 2.50 0.96
CA LEU A 483 3.77 2.36 -0.27
C LEU A 483 2.87 1.13 -0.16
N ARG A 484 1.57 1.28 -0.43
CA ARG A 484 0.60 0.19 -0.48
C ARG A 484 0.40 -0.28 -1.92
N VAL A 485 0.69 -1.54 -2.22
CA VAL A 485 0.49 -2.14 -3.54
C VAL A 485 -0.87 -2.81 -3.57
N HIS A 486 -1.77 -2.30 -4.41
CA HIS A 486 -3.16 -2.79 -4.55
C HIS A 486 -3.29 -3.84 -5.66
N SER A 487 -2.36 -3.83 -6.62
CA SER A 487 -2.48 -4.62 -7.85
C SER A 487 -1.12 -5.14 -8.29
N PRO A 488 -1.04 -6.39 -8.78
CA PRO A 488 0.22 -6.97 -9.27
C PRO A 488 0.71 -6.29 -10.55
N GLN A 489 -0.18 -5.53 -11.22
CA GLN A 489 0.17 -4.69 -12.37
C GLN A 489 1.21 -3.64 -12.03
N PHE A 490 1.33 -3.22 -10.76
CA PHE A 490 2.42 -2.38 -10.28
C PHE A 490 3.79 -2.93 -10.69
N TYR A 491 4.05 -4.21 -10.38
CA TYR A 491 5.32 -4.84 -10.71
C TYR A 491 5.49 -5.02 -12.21
N TRP A 492 4.44 -5.47 -12.89
CA TRP A 492 4.48 -5.70 -14.33
C TRP A 492 4.80 -4.43 -15.11
N LYS A 493 4.14 -3.31 -14.78
CA LYS A 493 4.36 -2.01 -15.43
C LYS A 493 5.76 -1.49 -15.18
N ILE A 494 6.29 -1.59 -13.95
CA ILE A 494 7.67 -1.16 -13.65
C ILE A 494 8.68 -1.98 -14.46
N VAL A 495 8.52 -3.30 -14.55
CA VAL A 495 9.45 -4.14 -15.33
C VAL A 495 9.38 -3.84 -16.82
N THR A 496 8.19 -3.59 -17.35
CA THR A 496 7.97 -3.43 -18.79
C THR A 496 8.22 -2.01 -19.31
N GLN A 497 7.99 -0.99 -18.47
CA GLN A 497 7.96 0.42 -18.86
C GLN A 497 8.75 1.36 -17.93
N ALA A 498 9.49 0.82 -16.95
CA ALA A 498 10.35 1.59 -16.04
C ALA A 498 9.64 2.79 -15.36
N ASP A 499 10.12 4.01 -15.61
CA ASP A 499 9.61 5.26 -15.03
C ASP A 499 8.19 5.59 -15.51
N LEU A 500 7.91 5.41 -16.80
CA LEU A 500 6.55 5.51 -17.35
C LEU A 500 5.64 4.44 -16.73
N GLY A 501 6.19 3.24 -16.48
CA GLY A 501 5.47 2.16 -15.79
C GLY A 501 5.07 2.51 -14.36
N LEU A 502 5.94 3.21 -13.63
CA LEU A 502 5.64 3.72 -12.29
C LEU A 502 4.53 4.78 -12.34
N ALA A 503 4.61 5.72 -13.30
CA ALA A 503 3.56 6.72 -13.50
C ALA A 503 2.22 6.07 -13.86
N ASP A 504 2.21 5.14 -14.81
CA ASP A 504 1.01 4.39 -15.20
C ASP A 504 0.42 3.58 -14.05
N ALA A 505 1.27 3.01 -13.19
CA ALA A 505 0.81 2.28 -12.02
C ALA A 505 0.14 3.23 -11.01
N TYR A 506 0.68 4.44 -10.81
CA TYR A 506 0.09 5.46 -9.95
C TYR A 506 -1.25 5.95 -10.49
N ILE A 507 -1.28 6.36 -11.78
CA ILE A 507 -2.46 6.90 -12.46
C ILE A 507 -3.62 5.89 -12.41
N ASN A 508 -3.34 4.61 -12.68
CA ASN A 508 -4.36 3.57 -12.63
C ASN A 508 -4.73 3.13 -11.20
N GLY A 509 -3.99 3.56 -10.18
CA GLY A 509 -4.26 3.24 -8.78
C GLY A 509 -3.80 1.85 -8.36
N ASP A 510 -2.81 1.30 -9.07
CA ASP A 510 -2.20 0.02 -8.71
C ASP A 510 -1.43 0.10 -7.39
N PHE A 511 -1.08 1.30 -6.95
CA PHE A 511 -0.51 1.57 -5.64
C PHE A 511 -0.92 2.94 -5.09
N SER A 512 -0.76 3.11 -3.77
CA SER A 512 -0.95 4.37 -3.05
C SER A 512 0.07 4.50 -1.92
N PHE A 513 -0.03 5.57 -1.12
CA PHE A 513 0.86 5.81 0.02
C PHE A 513 0.10 5.81 1.34
N VAL A 514 0.80 5.43 2.42
CA VAL A 514 0.27 5.59 3.78
C VAL A 514 0.17 7.07 4.13
N ASP A 515 1.22 7.82 3.85
CA ASP A 515 1.21 9.29 3.88
C ASP A 515 0.67 9.80 2.55
N LYS A 516 -0.56 10.31 2.57
CA LYS A 516 -1.26 10.81 1.37
C LYS A 516 -0.74 12.16 0.89
N LYS A 517 -0.01 12.92 1.72
CA LYS A 517 0.38 14.30 1.40
C LYS A 517 1.79 14.39 0.84
N GLU A 518 2.71 13.64 1.44
CA GLU A 518 4.14 13.71 1.11
C GLU A 518 4.69 12.37 0.62
N GLY A 519 3.88 11.30 0.59
CA GLY A 519 4.34 9.95 0.24
C GLY A 519 4.95 9.86 -1.17
N LEU A 520 4.30 10.45 -2.17
CA LEU A 520 4.76 10.44 -3.55
C LEU A 520 5.99 11.34 -3.76
N LEU A 521 5.96 12.58 -3.25
CA LEU A 521 7.12 13.47 -3.19
C LEU A 521 8.34 12.77 -2.56
N ASN A 522 8.17 12.15 -1.39
CA ASN A 522 9.23 11.46 -0.66
C ASN A 522 9.77 10.25 -1.44
N LEU A 523 8.92 9.54 -2.19
CA LEU A 523 9.37 8.46 -3.08
C LEU A 523 10.34 8.99 -4.14
N PHE A 524 10.00 10.08 -4.82
CA PHE A 524 10.88 10.67 -5.83
C PHE A 524 12.18 11.20 -5.21
N MET A 525 12.12 11.88 -4.07
CA MET A 525 13.33 12.35 -3.38
C MET A 525 14.22 11.18 -2.94
N LEU A 526 13.64 10.08 -2.46
CA LEU A 526 14.37 8.85 -2.12
C LEU A 526 15.05 8.25 -3.36
N PHE A 527 14.36 8.22 -4.49
CA PHE A 527 14.87 7.72 -5.76
C PHE A 527 16.02 8.58 -6.30
N ILE A 528 15.87 9.90 -6.27
CA ILE A 528 16.90 10.87 -6.67
C ILE A 528 18.16 10.71 -5.82
N THR A 529 18.00 10.72 -4.49
CA THR A 529 19.13 10.65 -3.56
C THR A 529 19.96 9.37 -3.75
N ASN A 530 19.29 8.25 -3.99
CA ASN A 530 19.97 6.97 -4.25
C ASN A 530 20.59 6.90 -5.65
N GLY A 531 20.02 7.61 -6.63
CA GLY A 531 20.61 7.76 -7.96
C GLY A 531 21.94 8.49 -7.93
N ASP A 532 21.95 9.71 -7.36
CA ASP A 532 23.16 10.54 -7.25
C ASP A 532 24.31 9.81 -6.53
N LEU A 533 24.00 9.00 -5.50
CA LEU A 533 24.98 8.17 -4.81
C LEU A 533 25.62 7.12 -5.73
N LYS A 534 24.83 6.42 -6.55
CA LYS A 534 25.38 5.41 -7.48
C LYS A 534 26.24 6.02 -8.57
N THR A 535 25.85 7.18 -9.10
CA THR A 535 26.64 7.91 -10.11
C THR A 535 27.98 8.38 -9.54
N SER A 536 28.02 8.77 -8.26
CA SER A 536 29.26 9.16 -7.58
C SER A 536 30.24 7.99 -7.36
N VAL A 537 29.73 6.75 -7.27
CA VAL A 537 30.53 5.53 -7.05
C VAL A 537 30.95 4.87 -8.38
N SER A 538 30.18 5.03 -9.45
CA SER A 538 30.47 4.44 -10.76
C SER A 538 30.91 5.49 -11.78
N ARG A 539 32.18 5.47 -12.20
CA ARG A 539 32.74 6.34 -13.27
C ARG A 539 32.22 6.00 -14.68
N VAL A 540 31.18 5.17 -14.81
CA VAL A 540 30.65 4.71 -16.09
C VAL A 540 29.39 5.52 -16.41
N LYS A 541 29.47 6.38 -17.44
CA LYS A 541 28.32 7.10 -18.00
C LYS A 541 27.34 6.08 -18.61
N ASN A 542 26.32 5.67 -17.85
CA ASN A 542 25.20 4.91 -18.40
C ASN A 542 24.24 5.86 -19.13
N GLN A 543 24.03 5.64 -20.43
CA GLN A 543 23.13 6.43 -21.28
C GLN A 543 21.63 6.11 -21.06
N ARG A 544 21.16 5.88 -19.83
CA ARG A 544 19.79 5.43 -19.55
C ARG A 544 19.22 6.04 -18.28
N GLY A 545 17.93 6.40 -18.35
CA GLY A 545 17.12 7.04 -17.31
C GLY A 545 17.49 6.66 -15.88
N TRP A 546 17.44 7.67 -15.00
CA TRP A 546 17.78 7.71 -13.57
C TRP A 546 17.40 6.49 -12.69
N TRP A 547 16.57 5.55 -13.13
CA TRP A 547 16.19 4.31 -12.44
C TRP A 547 15.80 3.20 -13.44
N THR A 548 16.73 2.71 -14.27
CA THR A 548 16.42 1.61 -15.21
C THR A 548 17.02 0.27 -14.74
N PRO A 549 16.21 -0.76 -14.42
CA PRO A 549 16.69 -2.11 -14.16
C PRO A 549 17.35 -2.77 -15.39
N MET A 550 18.31 -3.66 -15.18
CA MET A 550 19.06 -4.36 -16.25
C MET A 550 18.18 -5.39 -17.01
N PHE A 551 17.87 -5.08 -18.28
CA PHE A 551 17.33 -5.93 -19.39
C PHE A 551 15.90 -6.52 -19.20
N LEU A 552 14.91 -6.23 -20.06
CA LEU A 552 14.68 -6.81 -21.41
C LEU A 552 13.89 -5.86 -22.37
N THR A 553 13.76 -4.57 -22.06
CA THR A 553 12.74 -3.68 -22.66
C THR A 553 13.25 -2.56 -23.58
N ALA A 554 14.57 -2.47 -23.81
CA ALA A 554 15.16 -1.41 -24.63
C ALA A 554 14.79 -1.45 -26.13
N GLY A 555 14.02 -2.45 -26.61
CA GLY A 555 13.65 -2.58 -28.03
C GLY A 555 12.24 -2.09 -28.39
N ILE A 556 11.22 -2.44 -27.59
CA ILE A 556 9.81 -2.18 -27.94
C ILE A 556 9.35 -0.82 -27.39
N ALA A 557 9.70 -0.49 -26.15
CA ALA A 557 9.43 0.84 -25.57
C ALA A 557 10.23 1.92 -26.30
N SER A 558 11.49 1.65 -26.67
CA SER A 558 12.32 2.60 -27.41
C SER A 558 11.82 2.88 -28.83
N ALA A 559 11.29 1.88 -29.54
CA ALA A 559 10.74 2.09 -30.88
C ALA A 559 9.47 2.95 -30.83
N LYS A 560 8.51 2.62 -29.94
CA LYS A 560 7.30 3.43 -29.74
C LYS A 560 7.64 4.86 -29.32
N SER A 561 8.52 5.03 -28.34
CA SER A 561 8.99 6.34 -27.87
C SER A 561 9.76 7.10 -28.95
N TYR A 562 10.58 6.43 -29.76
CA TYR A 562 11.33 7.04 -30.85
C TYR A 562 10.40 7.55 -31.96
N PHE A 563 9.45 6.74 -32.42
CA PHE A 563 8.44 7.17 -33.40
C PHE A 563 7.59 8.31 -32.85
N HIS A 564 7.19 8.24 -31.57
CA HIS A 564 6.43 9.32 -30.95
C HIS A 564 7.25 10.61 -30.86
N HIS A 565 8.55 10.54 -30.52
CA HIS A 565 9.46 11.67 -30.44
C HIS A 565 9.68 12.35 -31.79
N VAL A 566 9.80 11.57 -32.88
CA VAL A 566 9.91 12.12 -34.23
C VAL A 566 8.64 12.87 -34.65
N LEU A 567 7.46 12.37 -34.25
CA LEU A 567 6.16 13.00 -34.55
C LEU A 567 5.87 14.27 -33.72
N GLN A 568 6.61 14.51 -32.64
CA GLN A 568 6.40 15.65 -31.73
C GLN A 568 7.42 16.80 -31.91
N LYS A 569 8.28 16.78 -32.95
CA LYS A 569 9.25 17.87 -33.20
C LYS A 569 8.57 19.24 -33.37
N ASN A 570 9.11 20.31 -32.77
CA ASN A 570 8.53 21.66 -32.79
C ASN A 570 8.81 22.48 -34.07
N THR A 571 8.45 21.92 -35.24
CA THR A 571 8.32 22.73 -36.47
C THR A 571 7.20 23.77 -36.31
N LEU A 572 7.14 24.83 -37.12
CA LEU A 572 6.13 25.89 -37.02
C LEU A 572 4.69 25.36 -36.82
N THR A 573 4.26 24.41 -37.64
CA THR A 573 2.90 23.83 -37.56
C THR A 573 2.72 22.92 -36.34
N GLN A 574 3.75 22.19 -35.93
CA GLN A 574 3.66 21.22 -34.84
C GLN A 574 3.82 21.86 -33.46
N ALA A 575 4.60 22.95 -33.34
CA ALA A 575 4.73 23.73 -32.12
C ALA A 575 3.36 24.26 -31.66
N ARG A 576 2.56 24.81 -32.60
CA ARG A 576 1.18 25.23 -32.33
C ARG A 576 0.30 24.08 -31.83
N ARG A 577 0.41 22.89 -32.44
CA ARG A 577 -0.35 21.69 -32.01
C ARG A 577 0.05 21.20 -30.62
N ASN A 578 1.34 21.22 -30.31
CA ASN A 578 1.85 20.78 -29.01
C ASN A 578 1.39 21.72 -27.88
N ILE A 579 1.46 23.04 -28.10
CA ILE A 579 1.00 24.06 -27.16
C ILE A 579 -0.53 23.98 -26.97
N SER A 580 -1.29 23.91 -28.06
CA SER A 580 -2.76 23.78 -28.03
C SER A 580 -3.22 22.56 -27.21
N ARG A 581 -2.58 21.39 -27.36
CA ARG A 581 -2.95 20.17 -26.61
C ARG A 581 -2.88 20.30 -25.09
N HIS A 582 -1.96 21.11 -24.57
CA HIS A 582 -1.82 21.32 -23.12
C HIS A 582 -2.67 22.50 -22.63
N TYR A 583 -2.63 23.62 -23.32
CA TYR A 583 -3.24 24.87 -22.86
C TYR A 583 -4.72 25.02 -23.22
N ASP A 584 -5.22 24.27 -24.22
CA ASP A 584 -6.62 24.33 -24.63
C ASP A 584 -7.48 23.25 -23.92
N LEU A 585 -6.98 22.64 -22.83
CA LEU A 585 -7.75 21.69 -22.00
C LEU A 585 -9.01 22.34 -21.40
N SER A 586 -8.84 23.48 -20.72
CA SER A 586 -9.90 24.40 -20.24
C SER A 586 -9.29 25.49 -19.35
N ASN A 587 -9.59 26.76 -19.61
CA ASN A 587 -9.19 27.87 -18.71
C ASN A 587 -9.81 27.73 -17.30
N GLU A 588 -11.01 27.15 -17.20
CA GLU A 588 -11.67 26.91 -15.92
C GLU A 588 -10.88 25.90 -15.08
N HIS A 589 -10.26 24.90 -15.70
CA HIS A 589 -9.41 23.95 -15.00
C HIS A 589 -8.17 24.62 -14.42
N PHE A 590 -7.45 25.45 -15.19
CA PHE A 590 -6.28 26.18 -14.69
C PHE A 590 -6.64 27.14 -13.55
N ALA A 591 -7.80 27.80 -13.63
CA ALA A 591 -8.31 28.69 -12.59
C ALA A 591 -8.57 28.00 -11.24
N LEU A 592 -8.71 26.67 -11.20
CA LEU A 592 -8.96 25.93 -9.96
C LEU A 592 -7.70 25.68 -9.12
N PHE A 593 -6.51 25.88 -9.67
CA PHE A 593 -5.26 25.69 -8.93
C PHE A 593 -4.27 26.84 -9.02
N LEU A 594 -4.34 27.66 -10.08
CA LEU A 594 -3.60 28.92 -10.18
C LEU A 594 -4.24 30.00 -9.30
N ASP A 595 -3.51 31.11 -9.12
CA ASP A 595 -4.10 32.32 -8.56
C ASP A 595 -4.98 33.05 -9.59
N GLU A 596 -5.67 34.11 -9.15
CA GLU A 596 -6.59 34.90 -9.98
C GLU A 596 -5.96 35.49 -11.25
N THR A 597 -4.62 35.63 -11.28
CA THR A 597 -3.90 36.08 -12.48
C THR A 597 -3.68 34.99 -13.52
N LEU A 598 -4.03 33.73 -13.26
CA LEU A 598 -3.71 32.58 -14.13
C LEU A 598 -2.22 32.52 -14.53
N THR A 599 -1.32 32.93 -13.62
CA THR A 599 0.12 32.86 -13.90
C THR A 599 0.62 31.44 -13.69
N TYR A 600 0.76 30.69 -14.79
CA TYR A 600 1.34 29.35 -14.78
C TYR A 600 2.86 29.39 -14.99
N SER A 601 3.55 29.97 -14.00
CA SER A 601 5.02 30.13 -13.96
C SER A 601 5.48 30.27 -12.50
N CYS A 602 6.78 30.13 -12.25
CA CYS A 602 7.36 30.28 -10.90
C CYS A 602 6.96 31.60 -10.23
N ALA A 603 6.51 31.52 -8.97
CA ALA A 603 6.33 32.68 -8.10
C ALA A 603 7.63 32.98 -7.33
N LYS A 604 7.72 34.14 -6.66
CA LYS A 604 8.87 34.49 -5.81
C LYS A 604 8.43 34.77 -4.38
N PHE A 605 8.65 33.81 -3.49
CA PHE A 605 8.24 33.87 -2.08
C PHE A 605 9.26 34.58 -1.20
N LYS A 606 8.79 35.33 -0.20
CA LYS A 606 9.65 35.89 0.87
C LYS A 606 9.73 34.97 2.09
N MET A 607 8.69 34.18 2.32
CA MET A 607 8.60 33.25 3.45
C MET A 607 7.71 32.06 3.10
N GLU A 608 7.86 30.99 3.89
CA GLU A 608 7.01 29.81 3.78
C GLU A 608 5.55 30.15 4.15
N GLY A 609 4.59 29.58 3.40
CA GLY A 609 3.16 29.81 3.63
C GLY A 609 2.62 31.16 3.16
N GLU A 610 3.45 31.99 2.51
CA GLU A 610 2.97 33.22 1.88
C GLU A 610 1.99 32.94 0.73
N ASP A 611 1.00 33.82 0.59
CA ASP A 611 -0.03 33.76 -0.46
C ASP A 611 0.57 33.75 -1.89
N LEU A 612 0.04 32.86 -2.74
CA LEU A 612 0.54 32.63 -4.09
C LEU A 612 0.43 33.88 -4.96
N LYS A 613 -0.70 34.60 -4.91
CA LYS A 613 -0.92 35.82 -5.69
C LYS A 613 0.10 36.90 -5.33
N THR A 614 0.36 37.08 -4.04
CA THR A 614 1.36 38.01 -3.53
C THR A 614 2.77 37.66 -4.03
N ALA A 615 3.13 36.38 -4.03
CA ALA A 615 4.40 35.89 -4.55
C ALA A 615 4.53 36.04 -6.08
N GLN A 616 3.43 35.88 -6.84
CA GLN A 616 3.41 36.12 -8.28
C GLN A 616 3.58 37.60 -8.63
N GLN A 617 2.87 38.49 -7.93
CA GLN A 617 3.01 39.94 -8.13
C GLN A 617 4.44 40.41 -7.88
N ARG A 618 5.09 39.85 -6.86
CA ARG A 618 6.51 40.12 -6.61
C ARG A 618 7.42 39.67 -7.74
N LYS A 619 7.21 38.48 -8.28
CA LYS A 619 7.96 37.98 -9.44
C LYS A 619 7.80 38.94 -10.63
N ILE A 620 6.60 39.44 -10.88
CA ILE A 620 6.32 40.44 -11.92
C ILE A 620 7.08 41.75 -11.67
N SER A 621 7.01 42.32 -10.46
CA SER A 621 7.76 43.54 -10.13
C SER A 621 9.26 43.39 -10.35
N ILE A 622 9.82 42.24 -10.01
CA ILE A 622 11.25 41.94 -10.22
C ILE A 622 11.59 41.86 -11.72
N LEU A 623 10.72 41.27 -12.54
CA LEU A 623 10.92 41.27 -14.00
C LEU A 623 10.90 42.68 -14.58
N ILE A 624 10.00 43.55 -14.11
CA ILE A 624 9.92 44.98 -14.49
C ILE A 624 11.22 45.70 -14.14
N GLU A 625 11.71 45.49 -12.92
CA GLU A 625 12.95 46.09 -12.42
C GLU A 625 14.16 45.63 -13.24
N LYS A 626 14.31 44.32 -13.48
CA LYS A 626 15.38 43.75 -14.30
C LYS A 626 15.35 44.25 -15.74
N ALA A 627 14.15 44.35 -16.32
CA ALA A 627 13.98 44.91 -17.65
C ALA A 627 14.11 46.43 -17.68
N ARG A 628 14.07 47.15 -16.55
CA ARG A 628 14.11 48.61 -16.48
C ARG A 628 13.10 49.26 -17.44
N VAL A 629 11.86 48.80 -17.37
CA VAL A 629 10.77 49.30 -18.23
C VAL A 629 10.44 50.75 -17.85
N LYS A 630 10.28 51.61 -18.86
CA LYS A 630 9.91 53.03 -18.73
C LYS A 630 8.71 53.30 -19.63
N LYS A 631 8.03 54.43 -19.37
CA LYS A 631 6.80 54.84 -20.07
C LYS A 631 6.94 54.97 -21.59
N ASP A 632 8.11 55.36 -22.06
CA ASP A 632 8.42 55.60 -23.47
C ASP A 632 8.87 54.34 -24.22
N HIS A 633 9.09 53.22 -23.55
CA HIS A 633 9.54 51.98 -24.17
C HIS A 633 8.43 51.22 -24.89
N GLU A 634 8.82 50.46 -25.91
CA GLU A 634 8.05 49.39 -26.52
C GLU A 634 8.56 48.02 -26.03
N VAL A 635 7.70 47.27 -25.33
CA VAL A 635 8.01 45.97 -24.74
C VAL A 635 7.44 44.85 -25.59
N LEU A 636 8.27 43.84 -25.90
CA LEU A 636 7.85 42.58 -26.49
C LEU A 636 7.85 41.47 -25.44
N GLU A 637 6.74 40.74 -25.33
CA GLU A 637 6.67 39.50 -24.56
C GLU A 637 6.53 38.30 -25.50
N ILE A 638 7.51 37.39 -25.42
CA ILE A 638 7.51 36.15 -26.19
C ILE A 638 6.93 35.04 -25.33
N GLY A 639 5.69 34.64 -25.61
CA GLY A 639 4.91 33.69 -24.83
C GLY A 639 4.06 34.38 -23.76
N CYS A 640 3.11 35.22 -24.18
CA CYS A 640 2.38 36.12 -23.27
C CYS A 640 1.31 35.48 -22.37
N GLY A 641 1.09 34.16 -22.50
CA GLY A 641 0.10 33.42 -21.72
C GLY A 641 -1.27 34.10 -21.71
N TRP A 642 -1.85 34.25 -20.52
CA TRP A 642 -3.16 34.88 -20.28
C TRP A 642 -3.08 36.41 -20.14
N GLY A 643 -1.94 37.04 -20.43
CA GLY A 643 -1.79 38.51 -20.50
C GLY A 643 -1.53 39.21 -19.16
N SER A 644 -1.34 38.47 -18.07
CA SER A 644 -1.19 39.07 -16.72
C SER A 644 0.08 39.90 -16.56
N LEU A 645 1.20 39.47 -17.17
CA LEU A 645 2.42 40.26 -17.19
C LEU A 645 2.21 41.57 -17.96
N ALA A 646 1.59 41.52 -19.14
CA ALA A 646 1.28 42.69 -19.95
C ALA A 646 0.45 43.74 -19.17
N ILE A 647 -0.62 43.28 -18.53
CA ILE A 647 -1.52 44.15 -17.74
C ILE A 647 -0.74 44.84 -16.63
N GLU A 648 0.06 44.11 -15.87
CA GLU A 648 0.75 44.66 -14.72
C GLU A 648 1.90 45.60 -15.12
N ILE A 649 2.66 45.25 -16.16
CA ILE A 649 3.72 46.11 -16.72
C ILE A 649 3.14 47.45 -17.16
N VAL A 650 2.06 47.44 -17.94
CA VAL A 650 1.45 48.67 -18.45
C VAL A 650 0.78 49.47 -17.35
N LYS A 651 0.14 48.83 -16.36
CA LYS A 651 -0.40 49.53 -15.18
C LYS A 651 0.67 50.30 -14.41
N GLN A 652 1.84 49.69 -14.21
CA GLN A 652 2.92 50.30 -13.42
C GLN A 652 3.70 51.37 -14.20
N THR A 653 3.86 51.21 -15.51
CA THR A 653 4.80 52.03 -16.30
C THR A 653 4.14 52.91 -17.36
N GLY A 654 2.97 52.53 -17.86
CA GLY A 654 2.30 53.20 -18.99
C GLY A 654 2.97 52.99 -20.35
N CYS A 655 3.89 52.02 -20.47
CA CYS A 655 4.60 51.72 -21.72
C CYS A 655 3.67 51.17 -22.83
N LYS A 656 4.23 50.98 -24.04
CA LYS A 656 3.59 50.20 -25.10
C LYS A 656 4.02 48.74 -24.98
N TYR A 657 3.08 47.82 -25.22
CA TYR A 657 3.29 46.40 -25.03
C TYR A 657 2.78 45.58 -26.20
N THR A 658 3.61 44.65 -26.67
CA THR A 658 3.23 43.62 -27.65
C THR A 658 3.50 42.24 -27.07
N GLY A 659 2.45 41.44 -26.85
CA GLY A 659 2.60 40.04 -26.46
C GLY A 659 2.29 39.09 -27.62
N ILE A 660 3.05 38.00 -27.74
CA ILE A 660 2.79 36.97 -28.74
C ILE A 660 2.49 35.62 -28.08
N THR A 661 1.52 34.89 -28.62
CA THR A 661 1.19 33.51 -28.21
C THR A 661 0.84 32.65 -29.43
N LEU A 662 0.87 31.33 -29.25
CA LEU A 662 0.43 30.33 -30.22
C LEU A 662 -0.92 29.67 -29.86
N SER A 663 -1.48 29.95 -28.67
CA SER A 663 -2.80 29.46 -28.26
C SER A 663 -3.88 30.52 -28.54
N GLU A 664 -4.94 30.11 -29.25
CA GLU A 664 -6.10 30.95 -29.51
C GLU A 664 -6.90 31.24 -28.23
N GLU A 665 -7.01 30.25 -27.34
CA GLU A 665 -7.71 30.39 -26.06
C GLU A 665 -7.00 31.38 -25.12
N GLN A 666 -5.66 31.30 -25.03
CA GLN A 666 -4.87 32.27 -24.28
C GLN A 666 -5.01 33.69 -24.85
N LEU A 667 -4.94 33.84 -26.16
CA LEU A 667 -5.10 35.13 -26.82
C LEU A 667 -6.47 35.74 -26.50
N ARG A 668 -7.54 34.96 -26.69
CA ARG A 668 -8.91 35.41 -26.44
C ARG A 668 -9.11 35.82 -24.98
N TYR A 669 -8.58 35.05 -24.04
CA TYR A 669 -8.65 35.38 -22.62
C TYR A 669 -7.85 36.64 -22.28
N ALA A 670 -6.63 36.77 -22.81
CA ALA A 670 -5.76 37.92 -22.59
C ALA A 670 -6.38 39.21 -23.12
N GLU A 671 -6.94 39.20 -24.34
CA GLU A 671 -7.65 40.34 -24.93
C GLU A 671 -8.87 40.76 -24.09
N MET A 672 -9.65 39.77 -23.61
CA MET A 672 -10.77 40.03 -22.71
C MET A 672 -10.31 40.71 -21.41
N LYS A 673 -9.25 40.20 -20.77
CA LYS A 673 -8.72 40.77 -19.52
C LYS A 673 -8.12 42.17 -19.70
N VAL A 674 -7.44 42.41 -20.82
CA VAL A 674 -6.93 43.76 -21.15
C VAL A 674 -8.06 44.75 -21.36
N LYS A 675 -9.14 44.34 -22.02
CA LYS A 675 -10.33 45.17 -22.21
C LYS A 675 -11.03 45.47 -20.88
N GLU A 676 -11.18 44.47 -20.00
CA GLU A 676 -11.70 44.65 -18.63
C GLU A 676 -10.84 45.63 -17.82
N ALA A 677 -9.52 45.62 -18.02
CA ALA A 677 -8.59 46.55 -17.37
C ALA A 677 -8.52 47.95 -18.02
N GLY A 678 -9.12 48.15 -19.19
CA GLY A 678 -9.10 49.43 -19.93
C GLY A 678 -7.75 49.78 -20.57
N LEU A 679 -6.91 48.79 -20.89
CA LEU A 679 -5.53 48.99 -21.36
C LEU A 679 -5.30 48.68 -22.84
N GLN A 680 -6.37 48.48 -23.62
CA GLN A 680 -6.31 48.06 -25.02
C GLN A 680 -5.60 49.04 -25.97
N ASN A 681 -5.41 50.30 -25.54
CA ASN A 681 -4.68 51.30 -26.33
C ASN A 681 -3.15 51.16 -26.20
N ASN A 682 -2.69 50.49 -25.15
CA ASN A 682 -1.28 50.33 -24.81
C ASN A 682 -0.81 48.87 -24.98
N ILE A 683 -1.71 47.90 -24.94
CA ILE A 683 -1.40 46.47 -25.06
C ILE A 683 -1.96 45.92 -26.37
N LYS A 684 -1.09 45.27 -27.13
CA LYS A 684 -1.43 44.54 -28.35
C LYS A 684 -1.04 43.07 -28.18
N PHE A 685 -1.94 42.14 -28.49
CA PHE A 685 -1.60 40.72 -28.58
C PHE A 685 -1.65 40.21 -30.01
N LEU A 686 -0.83 39.21 -30.32
CA LEU A 686 -0.69 38.64 -31.65
C LEU A 686 -0.64 37.10 -31.57
N LEU A 687 -1.49 36.42 -32.36
CA LEU A 687 -1.36 34.99 -32.61
C LEU A 687 -0.21 34.76 -33.62
N ARG A 688 1.01 34.63 -33.13
CA ARG A 688 2.20 34.60 -34.00
C ARG A 688 3.35 33.84 -33.36
N ASP A 689 4.11 33.15 -34.21
CA ASP A 689 5.37 32.52 -33.81
C ASP A 689 6.51 33.55 -33.78
N TYR A 690 7.39 33.47 -32.78
CA TYR A 690 8.51 34.41 -32.62
C TYR A 690 9.44 34.42 -33.85
N ARG A 691 9.54 33.31 -34.60
CA ARG A 691 10.34 33.21 -35.83
C ARG A 691 9.84 34.14 -36.94
N GLN A 692 8.61 34.60 -36.85
CA GLN A 692 7.97 35.50 -37.82
C GLN A 692 8.05 36.98 -37.41
N LEU A 693 8.83 37.32 -36.37
CA LEU A 693 8.99 38.70 -35.89
C LEU A 693 10.04 39.50 -36.66
N GLN A 694 10.84 38.88 -37.52
CA GLN A 694 11.93 39.54 -38.24
C GLN A 694 11.47 40.71 -39.14
N GLU A 695 10.18 40.77 -39.48
CA GLU A 695 9.55 41.84 -40.28
C GLU A 695 8.96 43.00 -39.44
N THR A 696 9.19 43.05 -38.12
CA THR A 696 8.56 44.03 -37.21
C THR A 696 9.53 45.08 -36.66
N ASN A 697 8.98 46.16 -36.08
CA ASN A 697 9.72 47.23 -35.39
C ASN A 697 10.68 46.67 -34.33
N LYS A 698 11.74 47.42 -34.03
CA LYS A 698 12.65 47.12 -32.92
C LYS A 698 11.97 47.40 -31.59
N PHE A 699 12.24 46.57 -30.59
CA PHE A 699 11.69 46.69 -29.24
C PHE A 699 12.78 47.12 -28.26
N ASP A 700 12.45 48.05 -27.37
CA ASP A 700 13.36 48.50 -26.31
C ASP A 700 13.59 47.39 -25.29
N ARG A 701 12.56 46.59 -25.02
CA ARG A 701 12.60 45.52 -24.01
C ARG A 701 12.02 44.24 -24.56
N ILE A 702 12.68 43.13 -24.32
CA ILE A 702 12.13 41.79 -24.58
C ILE A 702 12.04 41.07 -23.24
N ILE A 703 10.90 40.43 -22.97
CA ILE A 703 10.72 39.54 -21.82
C ILE A 703 10.20 38.21 -22.34
N SER A 704 10.76 37.10 -21.86
CA SER A 704 10.24 35.76 -22.14
C SER A 704 10.33 34.93 -20.89
N CYS A 705 9.20 34.39 -20.42
CA CYS A 705 9.14 33.54 -19.24
C CYS A 705 8.76 32.12 -19.62
N GLU A 706 9.64 31.17 -19.32
CA GLU A 706 9.42 29.73 -19.40
C GLU A 706 8.90 29.27 -20.78
N MET A 707 9.37 29.95 -21.84
CA MET A 707 9.00 29.65 -23.22
C MET A 707 9.99 28.66 -23.86
N ILE A 708 11.28 28.76 -23.52
CA ILE A 708 12.35 28.04 -24.24
C ILE A 708 12.30 26.51 -24.02
N GLU A 709 11.64 26.08 -22.97
CA GLU A 709 11.29 24.70 -22.63
C GLU A 709 10.43 24.05 -23.71
N HIS A 710 9.69 24.85 -24.48
CA HIS A 710 8.83 24.39 -25.57
C HIS A 710 9.47 24.49 -26.95
N LEU A 711 10.69 25.04 -27.05
CA LEU A 711 11.39 25.15 -28.34
C LEU A 711 11.92 23.78 -28.77
N GLY A 712 12.68 23.12 -27.89
CA GLY A 712 13.48 21.96 -28.25
C GLY A 712 14.91 22.33 -28.61
N HIS A 713 15.82 21.40 -28.34
CA HIS A 713 17.28 21.60 -28.41
C HIS A 713 17.77 22.27 -29.70
N GLN A 714 17.17 21.95 -30.84
CA GLN A 714 17.62 22.37 -32.17
C GLN A 714 17.26 23.83 -32.54
N TYR A 715 16.45 24.52 -31.73
CA TYR A 715 15.95 25.87 -32.06
C TYR A 715 16.45 26.96 -31.10
N ILE A 716 17.34 26.63 -30.15
CA ILE A 716 17.86 27.59 -29.17
C ILE A 716 18.67 28.71 -29.88
N GLU A 717 19.52 28.36 -30.85
CA GLU A 717 20.27 29.34 -31.64
C GLU A 717 19.35 30.26 -32.43
N GLU A 718 18.34 29.70 -33.11
CA GLU A 718 17.36 30.48 -33.89
C GLU A 718 16.59 31.45 -32.98
N PHE A 719 16.20 31.01 -31.77
CA PHE A 719 15.54 31.87 -30.79
C PHE A 719 16.38 33.09 -30.40
N PHE A 720 17.65 32.91 -30.03
CA PHE A 720 18.53 34.03 -29.71
C PHE A 720 18.81 34.93 -30.91
N GLY A 721 18.90 34.36 -32.12
CA GLY A 721 19.02 35.13 -33.36
C GLY A 721 17.79 36.01 -33.61
N CYS A 722 16.58 35.49 -33.38
CA CYS A 722 15.34 36.27 -33.44
C CYS A 722 15.30 37.38 -32.40
N CYS A 723 15.60 37.08 -31.13
CA CYS A 723 15.64 38.08 -30.06
C CYS A 723 16.62 39.22 -30.38
N GLU A 724 17.85 38.88 -30.79
CA GLU A 724 18.85 39.84 -31.24
C GLU A 724 18.37 40.67 -32.44
N SER A 725 17.66 40.05 -33.40
CA SER A 725 17.12 40.78 -34.55
C SER A 725 15.99 41.74 -34.18
N SER A 726 15.24 41.48 -33.12
CA SER A 726 14.10 42.30 -32.69
C SER A 726 14.47 43.34 -31.62
N LEU A 727 15.62 43.20 -30.96
CA LEU A 727 16.05 44.09 -29.88
C LEU A 727 16.65 45.41 -30.42
N ALA A 728 16.26 46.54 -29.84
CA ALA A 728 16.87 47.86 -30.09
C ALA A 728 18.36 47.90 -29.68
N GLU A 729 19.06 48.98 -30.03
CA GLU A 729 20.50 49.14 -29.76
C GLU A 729 20.79 49.20 -28.24
N ASP A 730 20.05 50.01 -27.50
CA ASP A 730 20.15 50.10 -26.02
C ASP A 730 19.17 49.13 -25.31
N GLY A 731 18.72 48.10 -26.02
CA GLY A 731 17.69 47.21 -25.54
C GLY A 731 18.15 46.25 -24.44
N ILE A 732 17.20 45.79 -23.62
CA ILE A 732 17.41 44.79 -22.57
C ILE A 732 16.49 43.60 -22.82
N PHE A 733 17.05 42.40 -22.76
CA PHE A 733 16.30 41.15 -22.87
C PHE A 733 16.35 40.38 -21.54
N VAL A 734 15.19 40.11 -20.95
CA VAL A 734 15.06 39.28 -19.74
C VAL A 734 14.45 37.93 -20.10
N LEU A 735 15.16 36.86 -19.76
CA LEU A 735 14.74 35.48 -20.00
C LEU A 735 14.61 34.74 -18.68
N GLN A 736 13.43 34.19 -18.41
CA GLN A 736 13.22 33.21 -17.35
C GLN A 736 13.06 31.81 -17.95
N PHE A 737 13.71 30.80 -17.39
CA PHE A 737 13.57 29.42 -17.85
C PHE A 737 13.95 28.37 -16.81
N ILE A 738 13.22 27.26 -16.83
CA ILE A 738 13.53 26.05 -16.11
C ILE A 738 14.75 25.39 -16.75
N SER A 739 15.74 25.06 -15.93
CA SER A 739 16.96 24.38 -16.34
C SER A 739 17.09 23.05 -15.63
N ILE A 740 17.54 22.03 -16.36
CA ILE A 740 18.09 20.82 -15.76
C ILE A 740 19.59 20.99 -15.51
N ARG A 741 20.16 20.31 -14.51
CA ARG A 741 21.62 20.26 -14.29
C ARG A 741 22.35 19.81 -15.56
N ASP A 742 23.50 20.42 -15.84
CA ASP A 742 24.27 20.17 -17.06
C ASP A 742 24.68 18.69 -17.23
N GLU A 743 24.98 17.98 -16.13
CA GLU A 743 25.39 16.57 -16.20
C GLU A 743 24.26 15.64 -16.66
N LEU A 744 23.00 16.04 -16.48
CA LEU A 744 21.81 15.26 -16.82
C LEU A 744 21.20 15.66 -18.17
N TYR A 745 21.66 16.76 -18.76
CA TYR A 745 21.02 17.36 -19.94
C TYR A 745 20.95 16.42 -21.15
N ASP A 746 22.07 15.78 -21.49
CA ASP A 746 22.15 14.86 -22.63
C ASP A 746 21.28 13.61 -22.46
N GLU A 747 21.21 13.09 -21.23
CA GLU A 747 20.36 11.94 -20.92
C GLU A 747 18.89 12.35 -21.01
N TYR A 748 18.52 13.46 -20.36
CA TYR A 748 17.16 13.97 -20.36
C TYR A 748 16.65 14.25 -21.77
N ARG A 749 17.44 14.96 -22.60
CA ARG A 749 17.00 15.35 -23.95
C ARG A 749 16.70 14.12 -24.83
N LEU A 750 17.46 13.03 -24.65
CA LEU A 750 17.35 11.80 -25.43
C LEU A 750 16.29 10.83 -24.87
N SER A 751 15.83 11.05 -23.65
CA SER A 751 14.84 10.19 -22.99
C SER A 751 13.39 10.56 -23.36
N SER A 752 12.51 9.55 -23.41
CA SER A 752 11.08 9.75 -23.25
C SER A 752 10.74 9.61 -21.77
N GLY A 753 10.08 10.58 -21.17
CA GLY A 753 9.73 10.56 -19.75
C GLY A 753 8.32 11.07 -19.50
N PHE A 754 7.85 10.90 -18.27
CA PHE A 754 6.48 11.23 -17.83
C PHE A 754 5.99 12.60 -18.32
N LEU A 755 6.82 13.66 -18.17
CA LEU A 755 6.43 15.00 -18.58
C LEU A 755 6.11 15.08 -20.07
N ARG A 756 6.92 14.48 -20.95
CA ARG A 756 6.69 14.52 -22.41
C ARG A 756 5.47 13.70 -22.84
N GLU A 757 5.19 12.61 -22.13
CA GLU A 757 4.10 11.70 -22.47
C GLU A 757 2.73 12.23 -21.99
N TYR A 758 2.66 12.74 -20.76
CA TYR A 758 1.38 13.07 -20.12
C TYR A 758 1.09 14.57 -19.99
N ILE A 759 2.11 15.43 -19.90
CA ILE A 759 1.92 16.84 -19.53
C ILE A 759 2.31 17.78 -20.67
N PHE A 760 3.57 17.77 -21.09
CA PHE A 760 4.17 18.68 -22.07
C PHE A 760 4.74 17.94 -23.30
N PRO A 761 3.89 17.48 -24.24
CA PRO A 761 4.34 16.92 -25.51
C PRO A 761 5.32 17.83 -26.25
N GLY A 762 6.46 17.30 -26.69
CA GLY A 762 7.51 18.08 -27.36
C GLY A 762 8.36 18.98 -26.44
N GLY A 763 8.11 19.01 -25.13
CA GLY A 763 8.89 19.78 -24.17
C GLY A 763 10.33 19.28 -24.00
N CYS A 764 11.28 20.18 -23.85
CA CYS A 764 12.69 19.88 -23.61
C CYS A 764 13.33 20.98 -22.76
N LEU A 765 13.50 20.70 -21.46
CA LEU A 765 14.26 21.56 -20.56
C LEU A 765 15.71 21.73 -21.07
N PRO A 766 16.20 22.98 -21.24
CA PRO A 766 17.60 23.24 -21.52
C PRO A 766 18.46 23.12 -20.26
N SER A 767 19.78 23.18 -20.43
CA SER A 767 20.72 23.44 -19.34
C SER A 767 21.27 24.86 -19.45
N LEU A 768 21.80 25.42 -18.36
CA LEU A 768 22.39 26.76 -18.38
C LEU A 768 23.55 26.87 -19.40
N SER A 769 24.40 25.86 -19.49
CA SER A 769 25.47 25.81 -20.50
C SER A 769 24.91 25.80 -21.92
N ARG A 770 23.82 25.06 -22.16
CA ARG A 770 23.18 25.01 -23.48
C ARG A 770 22.57 26.35 -23.89
N VAL A 771 21.93 27.06 -22.96
CA VAL A 771 21.34 28.38 -23.23
C VAL A 771 22.43 29.40 -23.55
N THR A 772 23.47 29.48 -22.71
CA THR A 772 24.56 30.45 -22.88
C THR A 772 25.40 30.18 -24.13
N SER A 773 25.66 28.91 -24.48
CA SER A 773 26.34 28.55 -25.73
C SER A 773 25.50 28.85 -26.97
N GLY A 774 24.19 28.56 -26.94
CA GLY A 774 23.28 28.89 -28.04
C GLY A 774 23.17 30.39 -28.28
N MET A 775 23.09 31.18 -27.20
CA MET A 775 23.16 32.64 -27.27
C MET A 775 24.44 33.14 -27.94
N ALA A 776 25.61 32.67 -27.46
CA ALA A 776 26.90 33.11 -27.98
C ALA A 776 27.12 32.70 -29.46
N ALA A 777 26.50 31.60 -29.90
CA ALA A 777 26.64 31.09 -31.26
C ALA A 777 25.85 31.90 -32.30
N SER A 778 24.73 32.54 -31.93
CA SER A 778 23.80 33.18 -32.87
C SER A 778 23.47 34.64 -32.58
N SER A 779 24.03 35.22 -31.52
CA SER A 779 23.81 36.61 -31.14
C SER A 779 25.07 37.28 -30.61
N ARG A 780 25.05 38.60 -30.49
CA ARG A 780 26.10 39.38 -29.83
C ARG A 780 25.76 39.71 -28.37
N LEU A 781 24.71 39.11 -27.82
CA LEU A 781 24.21 39.44 -26.49
C LEU A 781 25.24 39.06 -25.41
N CYS A 782 25.36 39.92 -24.41
CA CYS A 782 26.15 39.73 -23.20
C CYS A 782 25.23 39.39 -22.02
N VAL A 783 25.69 38.52 -21.11
CA VAL A 783 25.00 38.24 -19.85
C VAL A 783 25.36 39.33 -18.84
N GLU A 784 24.37 40.08 -18.37
CA GLU A 784 24.56 41.18 -17.43
C GLU A 784 24.18 40.79 -16.00
N HIS A 785 23.24 39.84 -15.85
CA HIS A 785 22.81 39.33 -14.55
C HIS A 785 22.24 37.93 -14.69
N ILE A 786 22.48 37.08 -13.69
CA ILE A 786 21.88 35.74 -13.59
C ILE A 786 21.47 35.46 -12.13
N GLU A 787 20.27 34.93 -11.95
CA GLU A 787 19.77 34.49 -10.64
C GLU A 787 19.06 33.15 -10.77
N ASN A 788 19.36 32.21 -9.86
CA ASN A 788 18.62 30.97 -9.71
C ASN A 788 17.50 31.17 -8.67
N MET A 789 16.26 30.97 -9.08
CA MET A 789 15.07 31.05 -8.24
C MET A 789 14.34 29.71 -8.09
N GLY A 790 14.95 28.58 -8.48
CA GLY A 790 14.31 27.26 -8.51
C GLY A 790 13.74 26.78 -7.17
N ILE A 791 14.29 27.23 -6.04
CA ILE A 791 13.75 26.89 -4.71
C ILE A 791 12.32 27.41 -4.50
N HIS A 792 11.96 28.52 -5.15
CA HIS A 792 10.61 29.08 -5.08
C HIS A 792 9.63 28.26 -5.91
N TYR A 793 10.09 27.60 -6.97
CA TYR A 793 9.26 26.76 -7.82
C TYR A 793 8.72 25.54 -7.07
N TYR A 794 9.52 24.97 -6.16
CA TYR A 794 9.04 23.94 -5.23
C TYR A 794 7.79 24.43 -4.49
N GLN A 795 7.84 25.61 -3.87
CA GLN A 795 6.71 26.16 -3.11
C GLN A 795 5.52 26.48 -4.03
N THR A 796 5.76 27.01 -5.23
CA THR A 796 4.73 27.23 -6.26
C THR A 796 3.98 25.93 -6.57
N LEU A 797 4.69 24.83 -6.82
CA LEU A 797 4.09 23.53 -7.12
C LEU A 797 3.33 22.94 -5.92
N ARG A 798 3.80 23.17 -4.69
CA ARG A 798 3.04 22.78 -3.47
C ARG A 798 1.73 23.56 -3.35
N CYS A 799 1.74 24.86 -3.64
CA CYS A 799 0.52 25.67 -3.66
C CYS A 799 -0.46 25.17 -4.73
N TRP A 800 0.02 24.94 -5.96
CA TRP A 800 -0.81 24.42 -7.05
C TRP A 800 -1.40 23.05 -6.72
N GLY A 801 -0.59 22.09 -6.25
CA GLY A 801 -1.08 20.77 -5.87
C GLY A 801 -2.12 20.81 -4.74
N THR A 802 -1.91 21.67 -3.74
CA THR A 802 -2.87 21.86 -2.65
C THR A 802 -4.20 22.42 -3.18
N ASN A 803 -4.16 23.53 -3.91
CA ASN A 803 -5.35 24.16 -4.48
C ASN A 803 -6.10 23.19 -5.41
N PHE A 804 -5.37 22.42 -6.22
CA PHE A 804 -5.92 21.43 -7.13
C PHE A 804 -6.71 20.34 -6.40
N LEU A 805 -6.12 19.75 -5.35
CA LEU A 805 -6.77 18.70 -4.57
C LEU A 805 -7.95 19.25 -3.74
N GLU A 806 -7.86 20.46 -3.20
CA GLU A 806 -8.98 21.11 -2.50
C GLU A 806 -10.17 21.40 -3.43
N ASN A 807 -9.92 21.66 -4.71
CA ASN A 807 -10.95 21.90 -5.72
C ASN A 807 -11.32 20.65 -6.55
N GLN A 808 -10.92 19.44 -6.11
CA GLN A 808 -11.14 18.19 -6.84
C GLN A 808 -12.62 17.97 -7.25
N SER A 809 -13.58 18.28 -6.36
CA SER A 809 -15.01 18.17 -6.66
C SER A 809 -15.45 19.05 -7.83
N LYS A 810 -14.87 20.25 -7.99
CA LYS A 810 -15.15 21.13 -9.13
C LYS A 810 -14.50 20.60 -10.40
N ILE A 811 -13.30 20.02 -10.31
CA ILE A 811 -12.61 19.40 -11.43
C ILE A 811 -13.42 18.21 -11.98
N PHE A 812 -14.02 17.39 -11.10
CA PHE A 812 -14.95 16.34 -11.52
C PHE A 812 -16.18 16.90 -12.23
N ALA A 813 -16.71 18.04 -11.77
CA ALA A 813 -17.86 18.69 -12.41
C ALA A 813 -17.55 19.21 -13.84
N LEU A 814 -16.27 19.47 -14.16
CA LEU A 814 -15.82 19.79 -15.52
C LEU A 814 -15.71 18.56 -16.44
N GLY A 815 -15.96 17.35 -15.93
CA GLY A 815 -15.95 16.10 -16.70
C GLY A 815 -14.64 15.32 -16.67
N PHE A 816 -13.64 15.76 -15.89
CA PHE A 816 -12.40 15.01 -15.69
C PHE A 816 -12.61 13.83 -14.74
N ASP A 817 -11.79 12.78 -14.87
CA ASP A 817 -11.91 11.55 -14.08
C ASP A 817 -10.82 11.42 -13.00
N GLN A 818 -10.87 10.34 -12.21
CA GLN A 818 -9.89 10.09 -11.16
C GLN A 818 -8.46 9.87 -11.71
N LYS A 819 -8.31 9.39 -12.95
CA LYS A 819 -7.01 9.20 -13.58
C LYS A 819 -6.38 10.55 -13.92
N PHE A 820 -7.18 11.50 -14.38
CA PHE A 820 -6.75 12.87 -14.59
C PHE A 820 -6.23 13.49 -13.29
N ILE A 821 -6.98 13.36 -12.17
CA ILE A 821 -6.52 13.85 -10.85
C ILE A 821 -5.16 13.26 -10.47
N ARG A 822 -4.99 11.95 -10.57
CA ARG A 822 -3.72 11.27 -10.23
C ARG A 822 -2.58 11.64 -11.18
N THR A 823 -2.87 11.92 -12.44
CA THR A 823 -1.87 12.38 -13.42
C THR A 823 -1.32 13.75 -13.02
N TRP A 824 -2.20 14.68 -12.63
CA TRP A 824 -1.81 16.02 -12.20
C TRP A 824 -1.14 16.03 -10.81
N GLU A 825 -1.62 15.21 -9.88
CA GLU A 825 -0.94 15.01 -8.59
C GLU A 825 0.48 14.48 -8.78
N TYR A 826 0.65 13.46 -9.65
CA TYR A 826 1.97 12.94 -10.00
C TYR A 826 2.85 14.02 -10.61
N TYR A 827 2.30 14.85 -11.51
CA TYR A 827 3.02 15.98 -12.10
C TYR A 827 3.54 16.98 -11.06
N PHE A 828 2.69 17.44 -10.14
CA PHE A 828 3.09 18.41 -9.12
C PHE A 828 4.19 17.85 -8.21
N ASP A 829 4.03 16.63 -7.70
CA ASP A 829 5.02 16.00 -6.81
C ASP A 829 6.32 15.63 -7.53
N TYR A 830 6.23 15.18 -8.78
CA TYR A 830 7.39 14.86 -9.61
C TYR A 830 8.28 16.08 -9.84
N CYS A 831 7.67 17.20 -10.27
CA CYS A 831 8.40 18.45 -10.48
C CYS A 831 8.89 19.05 -9.17
N ALA A 832 8.08 19.00 -8.10
CA ALA A 832 8.45 19.52 -6.79
C ALA A 832 9.67 18.79 -6.24
N ALA A 833 9.74 17.46 -6.38
CA ALA A 833 10.93 16.69 -6.01
C ALA A 833 12.18 17.13 -6.80
N GLY A 834 12.03 17.38 -8.10
CA GLY A 834 13.12 17.88 -8.96
C GLY A 834 13.70 19.20 -8.49
N PHE A 835 12.86 20.18 -8.15
CA PHE A 835 13.31 21.48 -7.62
C PHE A 835 13.83 21.38 -6.18
N LYS A 836 13.18 20.58 -5.32
CA LYS A 836 13.59 20.42 -3.91
C LYS A 836 14.96 19.76 -3.77
N THR A 837 15.33 18.93 -4.73
CA THR A 837 16.62 18.21 -4.79
C THR A 837 17.68 18.91 -5.66
N ASP A 838 17.39 20.10 -6.19
CA ASP A 838 18.27 20.88 -7.08
C ASP A 838 18.66 20.15 -8.39
N ILE A 839 17.88 19.13 -8.81
CA ILE A 839 17.97 18.57 -10.16
C ILE A 839 17.43 19.56 -11.19
N LEU A 840 16.32 20.22 -10.83
CA LEU A 840 15.72 21.29 -11.59
C LEU A 840 16.02 22.63 -10.93
N ARG A 841 16.27 23.63 -11.76
CA ARG A 841 16.50 25.03 -11.40
C ARG A 841 15.61 25.91 -12.25
N ASP A 842 15.45 27.16 -11.86
CA ASP A 842 14.78 28.17 -12.67
C ASP A 842 15.66 29.42 -12.67
N TYR A 843 16.04 29.91 -13.84
CA TYR A 843 16.98 31.02 -13.97
C TYR A 843 16.28 32.24 -14.55
N GLN A 844 16.52 33.41 -13.96
CA GLN A 844 16.27 34.70 -14.59
C GLN A 844 17.59 35.32 -15.05
N VAL A 845 17.73 35.49 -16.36
CA VAL A 845 18.93 36.03 -17.00
C VAL A 845 18.60 37.35 -17.69
N VAL A 846 19.45 38.35 -17.48
CA VAL A 846 19.37 39.64 -18.16
C VAL A 846 20.47 39.72 -19.20
N PHE A 847 20.11 40.03 -20.43
CA PHE A 847 20.99 40.18 -21.56
C PHE A 847 20.94 41.60 -22.12
N SER A 848 22.07 42.07 -22.66
CA SER A 848 22.18 43.34 -23.35
C SER A 848 23.12 43.25 -24.55
N ARG A 849 23.12 44.24 -25.44
CA ARG A 849 24.11 44.34 -26.52
C ARG A 849 25.48 44.79 -25.98
N PRO A 850 26.59 44.43 -26.66
CA PRO A 850 27.91 44.90 -26.26
C PRO A 850 27.97 46.42 -26.25
N GLY A 851 28.45 47.00 -25.14
CA GLY A 851 28.58 48.44 -24.99
C GLY A 851 27.36 49.17 -24.40
N ASN A 852 26.32 48.45 -23.96
CA ASN A 852 25.18 49.06 -23.24
C ASN A 852 25.57 49.43 -21.79
N VAL A 853 26.44 50.45 -21.64
CA VAL A 853 26.94 50.91 -20.32
C VAL A 853 25.82 51.38 -19.40
N GLY A 854 24.69 51.82 -19.97
CA GLY A 854 23.50 52.22 -19.21
C GLY A 854 22.96 51.11 -18.31
N ILE A 855 23.25 49.83 -18.59
CA ILE A 855 22.81 48.70 -17.76
C ILE A 855 23.65 48.51 -16.49
N LEU A 856 24.91 48.93 -16.47
CA LEU A 856 25.80 48.72 -15.31
C LEU A 856 25.44 49.61 -14.10
N GLY A 857 24.55 50.59 -14.30
CA GLY A 857 24.19 51.57 -13.27
C GLY A 857 25.35 52.53 -12.99
N ASN A 858 25.13 53.52 -12.12
CA ASN A 858 26.23 54.30 -11.57
C ASN A 858 26.77 53.53 -10.35
N PRO A 859 28.01 53.01 -10.37
CA PRO A 859 28.56 52.24 -9.23
C PRO A 859 28.71 53.08 -7.95
N TYR A 860 28.53 54.41 -8.04
CA TYR A 860 28.60 55.36 -6.93
C TYR A 860 27.22 55.80 -6.40
N ILE A 861 26.12 55.34 -7.00
CA ILE A 861 24.77 55.57 -6.49
C ILE A 861 24.25 54.24 -5.94
N ALA A 862 24.23 54.17 -4.60
CA ALA A 862 23.73 53.10 -3.71
C ALA A 862 24.78 52.11 -3.14
N ILE A 863 25.50 52.56 -2.11
CA ILE A 863 25.40 51.87 -0.81
C ILE A 863 24.50 52.75 0.08
N PRO A 864 23.25 52.36 0.35
CA PRO A 864 22.57 52.68 1.59
C PRO A 864 23.02 51.73 2.70
#